data_AF-A0A8J3I414-F1
#
_entry.id   AF-A0A8J3I414-F1
#
_cell.length_a   1.000
_cell.length_b   1.000
_cell.length_c   1.000
_cell.angle_alpha   90.00
_cell.angle_beta   90.00
_cell.angle_gamma   90.00
#
_symmetry.space_group_name_H-M   'P 1'
#
loop_
_entity.id
_entity.type
_entity.pdbx_description
1 polymer ?
#
loop_
_entity_poly.entity_id
_entity_poly.type
_entity_poly.pdbx_seq_one_letter_code
_entity_poly.pdbx_strand_id
1 'polypeptide(L)'
;MSSYQNAARSLGGLNPPSNIGLGNTEHKISGTSQETFTFHGEALARDTWGERYGFWIVLCFTMAFALFLIVMVLLGNVPGKSFPLKSISDILQFVGEFIGLFFCVRIALRLRKVTLQLKYELAQKEAWKHSPNEAAQARAAYQSARRAFLAWTFLSIAITFYASGQVAWTSYDVRMNSAEVPFPGIYDIGFVGSYPFFLLGTLLLTRRNRAAVGRVRLLLDALAVIGAALAISWFFLLNPLIEGLSQQPSQGAAFLSVYFPTGDLFLVAVGALLMFSPLSNRDQQSVFMRLCLGLFCLAVTDSLLAYYSLSFSFNTGTLQDVLWPLSMALIGLAAIEYPLSIARGQVQQASSLNARPNVTSLISRNQNSQTTAIAQAIAPFILILLTSALLLTVVAPRGGLLLVQADMAALGLVLIIIVRQALTLIENNRLTMQMRGELVISRRELQVTKREADEATRSAQEKRVLEEGIALLREVHARVARGDIAARAPTVPGPLLPIAISLNLMLDRLSSLSERGSRYDRLVQDCRALQLAIERLGQGQPVLANNQPPVNHPELRALFLGLSHLQRAQDSQQRRQGTSITTLNNLIRRFRESIYEVRRSPLFKDTSQVNFERMLLDRVIRELELMEQQMQNLLGKGAANHILTPVQITLPQSHQIASPVPQNKGEQPNNVSQRLHNPYQRIRNTQEEH
;
A
#
# COMPACT_ATOMS: atom_id res chain seq x y z
N MET A 1 -7.07 11.34 -32.20
CA MET A 1 -6.25 10.83 -33.33
C MET A 1 -4.89 11.52 -33.48
N SER A 2 -4.65 12.71 -32.89
CA SER A 2 -3.40 13.48 -33.07
C SER A 2 -2.23 13.13 -32.10
N SER A 3 -2.47 12.51 -30.93
CA SER A 3 -1.37 12.25 -29.97
C SER A 3 -0.55 10.97 -30.23
N TYR A 4 -0.94 10.14 -31.20
CA TYR A 4 -0.26 8.86 -31.48
C TYR A 4 0.71 8.91 -32.67
N GLN A 5 0.74 10.01 -33.43
CA GLN A 5 1.63 10.17 -34.59
C GLN A 5 3.11 10.37 -34.21
N ASN A 6 3.40 10.81 -32.99
CA ASN A 6 4.79 11.13 -32.60
C ASN A 6 5.62 9.91 -32.18
N ALA A 7 5.01 8.78 -31.81
CA ALA A 7 5.75 7.57 -31.41
C ALA A 7 6.25 6.75 -32.61
N ALA A 8 5.69 6.94 -33.82
CA ALA A 8 6.05 6.16 -35.00
C ALA A 8 7.22 6.75 -35.81
N ARG A 9 7.68 7.96 -35.51
CA ARG A 9 8.76 8.64 -36.25
C ARG A 9 10.18 8.28 -35.80
N SER A 10 10.38 7.58 -34.68
CA SER A 10 11.73 7.31 -34.14
C SER A 10 12.34 5.95 -34.52
N LEU A 11 11.74 5.18 -35.44
CA LEU A 11 12.16 3.80 -35.74
C LEU A 11 12.58 3.56 -37.21
N GLY A 12 13.01 4.61 -37.92
CA GLY A 12 13.53 4.51 -39.28
C GLY A 12 15.04 4.82 -39.34
N GLY A 13 15.88 3.79 -39.23
CA GLY A 13 17.32 3.91 -39.40
C GLY A 13 18.00 2.56 -39.54
N LEU A 14 17.97 1.99 -40.75
CA LEU A 14 18.75 0.81 -41.15
C LEU A 14 20.11 1.27 -41.67
N ASN A 15 21.22 0.75 -41.14
CA ASN A 15 22.52 0.70 -41.81
C ASN A 15 23.17 -0.70 -41.59
N PRO A 16 23.83 -1.28 -42.61
CA PRO A 16 24.43 -2.62 -42.54
C PRO A 16 25.86 -2.60 -41.93
N PRO A 17 26.45 -3.75 -41.57
CA PRO A 17 27.68 -3.79 -40.78
C PRO A 17 28.94 -3.79 -41.65
N SER A 18 29.96 -3.02 -41.25
CA SER A 18 31.34 -3.21 -41.69
C SER A 18 32.36 -2.81 -40.61
N ASN A 19 33.34 -3.71 -40.42
CA ASN A 19 34.69 -3.58 -39.85
C ASN A 19 34.95 -3.21 -38.37
N ILE A 20 35.46 -4.22 -37.65
CA ILE A 20 36.73 -4.32 -36.88
C ILE A 20 37.35 -3.01 -36.36
N GLY A 21 37.51 -2.92 -35.03
CA GLY A 21 38.42 -2.01 -34.34
C GLY A 21 38.42 -2.22 -32.83
N LEU A 22 39.56 -2.68 -32.30
CA LEU A 22 39.86 -2.83 -30.86
C LEU A 22 39.86 -1.47 -30.13
N GLY A 23 39.37 -1.43 -28.89
CA GLY A 23 39.56 -0.29 -28.00
C GLY A 23 38.81 -0.41 -26.67
N ASN A 24 39.56 -0.66 -25.59
CA ASN A 24 39.14 -0.55 -24.20
C ASN A 24 38.48 0.80 -23.89
N THR A 25 37.45 0.84 -23.02
CA THR A 25 37.47 1.53 -21.71
C THR A 25 36.09 1.58 -21.02
N GLU A 26 36.14 1.34 -19.70
CA GLU A 26 35.26 1.86 -18.64
C GLU A 26 33.80 1.36 -18.50
N HIS A 27 33.67 0.37 -17.60
CA HIS A 27 32.43 0.03 -16.91
C HIS A 27 31.94 1.21 -16.04
N LYS A 28 30.85 1.86 -16.45
CA LYS A 28 30.00 2.65 -15.56
C LYS A 28 28.66 1.94 -15.37
N ILE A 29 28.52 1.35 -14.17
CA ILE A 29 27.31 0.69 -13.68
C ILE A 29 26.19 1.73 -13.57
N SER A 30 25.21 1.66 -14.46
CA SER A 30 23.88 2.26 -14.29
C SER A 30 22.83 1.32 -14.88
N GLY A 31 22.62 0.21 -14.17
CA GLY A 31 21.56 -0.76 -14.47
C GLY A 31 20.21 -0.25 -13.97
N THR A 32 19.63 0.77 -14.61
CA THR A 32 18.19 0.74 -14.81
C THR A 32 17.95 -0.28 -15.90
N SER A 33 17.66 -1.51 -15.50
CA SER A 33 16.99 -2.47 -16.36
C SER A 33 15.63 -1.88 -16.73
N GLN A 34 15.63 -0.99 -17.73
CA GLN A 34 14.51 -0.92 -18.65
C GLN A 34 14.37 -2.36 -19.15
N GLU A 35 13.43 -3.09 -18.57
CA GLU A 35 12.86 -4.26 -19.23
C GLU A 35 12.40 -3.75 -20.59
N THR A 36 13.27 -3.88 -21.58
CA THR A 36 12.91 -3.87 -22.98
C THR A 36 11.88 -4.98 -23.09
N PHE A 37 10.60 -4.59 -23.08
CA PHE A 37 9.49 -5.48 -23.38
C PHE A 37 9.81 -6.12 -24.71
N THR A 38 10.32 -7.33 -24.65
CA THR A 38 10.53 -8.17 -25.80
C THR A 38 9.12 -8.54 -26.24
N PHE A 39 8.59 -7.78 -27.20
CA PHE A 39 7.39 -8.14 -27.93
C PHE A 39 7.59 -9.59 -28.40
N HIS A 40 6.95 -10.55 -27.77
CA HIS A 40 6.96 -11.92 -28.29
C HIS A 40 6.26 -11.90 -29.65
N GLY A 41 7.07 -11.99 -30.71
CA GLY A 41 6.67 -12.12 -32.10
C GLY A 41 6.42 -10.84 -32.90
N GLU A 42 7.05 -9.69 -32.58
CA GLU A 42 6.96 -8.37 -33.30
C GLU A 42 5.75 -8.23 -34.25
N ALA A 43 4.69 -7.52 -33.87
CA ALA A 43 3.70 -7.03 -34.86
C ALA A 43 3.04 -8.09 -35.79
N LEU A 44 2.98 -9.37 -35.41
CA LEU A 44 1.93 -10.36 -35.71
C LEU A 44 1.22 -10.30 -37.09
N ALA A 45 1.97 -10.18 -38.19
CA ALA A 45 1.46 -10.05 -39.56
C ALA A 45 0.77 -8.72 -39.91
N ARG A 46 1.04 -7.63 -39.17
CA ARG A 46 0.53 -6.29 -39.46
C ARG A 46 0.90 -5.86 -40.87
N ASP A 47 -0.05 -5.19 -41.51
CA ASP A 47 0.12 -4.60 -42.83
C ASP A 47 -0.15 -3.11 -42.72
N THR A 48 0.90 -2.34 -42.41
CA THR A 48 0.80 -0.87 -42.20
C THR A 48 0.19 -0.14 -43.40
N TRP A 49 0.44 -0.65 -44.61
CA TRP A 49 -0.19 -0.14 -45.83
C TRP A 49 -1.70 -0.41 -45.83
N GLY A 50 -2.13 -1.66 -45.63
CA GLY A 50 -3.55 -2.03 -45.56
C GLY A 50 -4.28 -1.32 -44.43
N GLU A 51 -3.65 -1.15 -43.27
CA GLU A 51 -4.20 -0.42 -42.12
C GLU A 51 -4.45 1.06 -42.45
N ARG A 52 -3.57 1.68 -43.25
CA ARG A 52 -3.68 3.11 -43.61
C ARG A 52 -4.63 3.35 -44.78
N TYR A 53 -4.58 2.50 -45.80
CA TYR A 53 -5.25 2.74 -47.09
C TYR A 53 -6.46 1.83 -47.32
N GLY A 54 -6.53 0.66 -46.67
CA GLY A 54 -7.55 -0.35 -46.95
C GLY A 54 -8.97 0.18 -46.86
N PHE A 55 -9.33 0.86 -45.77
CA PHE A 55 -10.67 1.44 -45.60
C PHE A 55 -11.01 2.45 -46.71
N TRP A 56 -10.07 3.32 -47.06
CA TRP A 56 -10.25 4.32 -48.11
C TRP A 56 -10.36 3.68 -49.50
N ILE A 57 -9.60 2.62 -49.78
CA ILE A 57 -9.70 1.87 -51.03
C ILE A 57 -11.11 1.31 -51.20
N VAL A 58 -11.65 0.63 -50.19
CA VAL A 58 -13.00 0.04 -50.25
C VAL A 58 -14.07 1.13 -50.34
N LEU A 59 -13.97 2.19 -49.54
CA LEU A 59 -14.94 3.29 -49.56
C LEU A 59 -14.96 3.98 -50.92
N CYS A 60 -13.81 4.41 -51.43
CA CYS A 60 -13.71 5.11 -52.72
C CYS A 60 -14.16 4.20 -53.86
N PHE A 61 -13.77 2.92 -53.87
CA PHE A 61 -14.21 1.97 -54.89
C PHE A 61 -15.73 1.79 -54.87
N THR A 62 -16.33 1.56 -53.69
CA THR A 62 -17.78 1.34 -53.55
C THR A 62 -18.57 2.58 -53.96
N MET A 63 -18.14 3.78 -53.53
CA MET A 63 -18.78 5.04 -53.91
C MET A 63 -18.63 5.34 -55.40
N ALA A 64 -17.45 5.08 -55.98
CA ALA A 64 -17.23 5.27 -57.42
C ALA A 64 -18.07 4.29 -58.25
N PHE A 65 -18.20 3.03 -57.82
CA PHE A 65 -19.02 2.04 -58.51
C PHE A 65 -20.51 2.41 -58.43
N ALA A 66 -21.01 2.78 -57.25
CA ALA A 66 -22.38 3.25 -57.09
C ALA A 66 -22.67 4.49 -57.94
N LEU A 67 -21.76 5.47 -57.94
CA LEU A 67 -21.87 6.68 -58.75
C LEU A 67 -21.89 6.35 -60.24
N PHE A 68 -21.02 5.44 -60.69
CA PHE A 68 -20.99 4.97 -62.08
C PHE A 68 -22.34 4.41 -62.52
N LEU A 69 -22.95 3.53 -61.71
CA LEU A 69 -24.25 2.93 -62.02
C LEU A 69 -25.35 3.98 -62.10
N ILE A 70 -25.41 4.91 -61.12
CA ILE A 70 -26.39 5.99 -61.10
C ILE A 70 -26.23 6.90 -62.33
N VAL A 71 -25.00 7.32 -62.65
CA VAL A 71 -24.73 8.18 -63.81
C VAL A 71 -25.09 7.49 -65.11
N MET A 72 -24.75 6.21 -65.28
CA MET A 72 -25.08 5.48 -66.50
C MET A 72 -26.58 5.34 -66.72
N VAL A 73 -27.35 5.06 -65.65
CA VAL A 73 -28.81 5.01 -65.69
C VAL A 73 -29.40 6.39 -66.02
N LEU A 74 -28.88 7.47 -65.41
CA LEU A 74 -29.31 8.84 -65.71
C LEU A 74 -28.98 9.28 -67.14
N LEU A 75 -27.90 8.75 -67.73
CA LEU A 75 -27.53 8.96 -69.13
C LEU A 75 -28.41 8.14 -70.11
N GLY A 76 -29.43 7.44 -69.62
CA GLY A 76 -30.40 6.71 -70.44
C GLY A 76 -30.00 5.26 -70.76
N ASN A 77 -28.94 4.72 -70.15
CA ASN A 77 -28.64 3.30 -70.30
C ASN A 77 -29.63 2.45 -69.50
N VAL A 78 -30.13 1.40 -70.13
CA VAL A 78 -31.10 0.49 -69.50
C VAL A 78 -30.36 -0.71 -68.92
N PRO A 79 -30.50 -1.01 -67.62
CA PRO A 79 -29.96 -2.22 -67.01
C PRO A 79 -30.35 -3.48 -67.79
N GLY A 80 -29.45 -4.45 -67.88
CA GLY A 80 -29.59 -5.71 -68.62
C GLY A 80 -29.39 -5.58 -70.13
N LYS A 81 -29.81 -4.46 -70.74
CA LYS A 81 -29.81 -4.26 -72.20
C LYS A 81 -28.58 -3.52 -72.72
N SER A 82 -28.13 -2.49 -72.01
CA SER A 82 -26.98 -1.67 -72.44
C SER A 82 -25.66 -2.41 -72.23
N PHE A 83 -25.04 -2.87 -73.32
CA PHE A 83 -23.73 -3.52 -73.31
C PHE A 83 -22.64 -2.80 -72.47
N PRO A 84 -22.43 -1.47 -72.56
CA PRO A 84 -21.38 -0.81 -71.78
C PRO A 84 -21.68 -0.78 -70.29
N LEU A 85 -22.94 -0.56 -69.90
CA LEU A 85 -23.36 -0.58 -68.50
C LEU A 85 -23.16 -1.96 -67.88
N LYS A 86 -23.60 -2.98 -68.59
CA LYS A 86 -23.50 -4.39 -68.20
C LYS A 86 -22.05 -4.84 -68.03
N SER A 87 -21.25 -4.70 -69.10
CA SER A 87 -19.87 -5.17 -69.11
C SER A 87 -18.99 -4.47 -68.08
N ILE A 88 -19.17 -3.15 -67.89
CA ILE A 88 -18.43 -2.41 -66.88
C ILE A 88 -18.90 -2.78 -65.47
N SER A 89 -20.20 -3.05 -65.26
CA SER A 89 -20.70 -3.56 -63.97
C SER A 89 -20.04 -4.87 -63.60
N ASP A 90 -20.02 -5.85 -64.50
CA ASP A 90 -19.39 -7.16 -64.27
C ASP A 90 -17.89 -7.04 -63.97
N ILE A 91 -17.17 -6.19 -64.73
CA ILE A 91 -15.75 -5.91 -64.49
C ILE A 91 -15.54 -5.30 -63.10
N LEU A 92 -16.37 -4.33 -62.71
CA LEU A 92 -16.27 -3.70 -61.40
C LEU A 92 -16.59 -4.68 -60.27
N GLN A 93 -17.58 -5.56 -60.44
CA GLN A 93 -17.86 -6.64 -59.48
C GLN A 93 -16.61 -7.52 -59.28
N PHE A 94 -15.99 -7.97 -60.37
CA PHE A 94 -14.74 -8.75 -60.31
C PHE A 94 -13.58 -7.98 -59.66
N VAL A 95 -13.44 -6.68 -59.91
CA VAL A 95 -12.42 -5.83 -59.26
C VAL A 95 -12.64 -5.77 -57.75
N GLY A 96 -13.88 -5.67 -57.28
CA GLY A 96 -14.16 -5.64 -55.85
C GLY A 96 -13.89 -6.98 -55.14
N GLU A 97 -14.24 -8.09 -55.79
CA GLU A 97 -13.85 -9.44 -55.35
C GLU A 97 -12.33 -9.58 -55.26
N PHE A 98 -11.61 -9.07 -56.27
CA PHE A 98 -10.15 -9.06 -56.29
C PHE A 98 -9.56 -8.22 -55.15
N ILE A 99 -10.14 -7.06 -54.81
CA ILE A 99 -9.72 -6.26 -53.65
C ILE A 99 -9.87 -7.08 -52.36
N GLY A 100 -11.02 -7.72 -52.16
CA GLY A 100 -11.27 -8.60 -51.02
C GLY A 100 -10.27 -9.75 -50.93
N LEU A 101 -10.08 -10.46 -52.04
CA LEU A 101 -9.13 -11.56 -52.18
C LEU A 101 -7.70 -11.11 -51.90
N PHE A 102 -7.27 -9.99 -52.47
CA PHE A 102 -5.93 -9.45 -52.30
C PHE A 102 -5.64 -9.18 -50.82
N PHE A 103 -6.57 -8.56 -50.09
CA PHE A 103 -6.43 -8.33 -48.65
C PHE A 103 -6.38 -9.64 -47.85
N CYS A 104 -7.29 -10.59 -48.11
CA CYS A 104 -7.30 -11.88 -47.42
C CYS A 104 -6.02 -12.69 -47.66
N VAL A 105 -5.58 -12.83 -48.92
CA VAL A 105 -4.37 -13.58 -49.30
C VAL A 105 -3.13 -12.93 -48.69
N ARG A 106 -3.03 -11.59 -48.76
CA ARG A 106 -1.89 -10.86 -48.20
C ARG A 106 -1.74 -11.11 -46.70
N ILE A 107 -2.83 -11.09 -45.95
CA ILE A 107 -2.81 -11.38 -44.51
C ILE A 107 -2.56 -12.87 -44.25
N ALA A 108 -3.16 -13.78 -45.01
CA ALA A 108 -2.91 -15.21 -44.89
C ALA A 108 -1.42 -15.55 -45.10
N LEU A 109 -0.76 -14.97 -46.11
CA LEU A 109 0.67 -15.17 -46.37
C LEU A 109 1.55 -14.63 -45.24
N ARG A 110 1.20 -13.47 -44.66
CA ARG A 110 1.92 -12.94 -43.49
C ARG A 110 1.71 -13.83 -42.26
N LEU A 111 0.49 -14.29 -42.00
CA LEU A 111 0.19 -15.24 -40.91
C LEU A 111 0.89 -16.59 -41.08
N ARG A 112 1.09 -17.05 -42.33
CA ARG A 112 1.90 -18.24 -42.63
C ARG A 112 3.33 -18.08 -42.13
N LYS A 113 3.98 -16.93 -42.40
CA LYS A 113 5.35 -16.64 -41.94
C LYS A 113 5.44 -16.65 -40.42
N VAL A 114 4.51 -15.98 -39.74
CA VAL A 114 4.44 -15.95 -38.27
C VAL A 114 4.20 -17.34 -37.69
N THR A 115 3.32 -18.13 -38.30
CA THR A 115 3.04 -19.51 -37.87
C THR A 115 4.28 -20.40 -37.97
N LEU A 116 5.10 -20.21 -39.01
CA LEU A 116 6.36 -20.95 -39.19
C LEU A 116 7.41 -20.53 -38.15
N GLN A 117 7.52 -19.24 -37.84
CA GLN A 117 8.42 -18.73 -36.79
C GLN A 117 8.04 -19.30 -35.42
N LEU A 118 6.75 -19.23 -35.04
CA LEU A 118 6.25 -19.79 -33.78
C LEU A 118 6.41 -21.32 -33.70
N LYS A 119 6.35 -22.03 -34.83
CA LYS A 119 6.63 -23.46 -34.88
C LYS A 119 8.08 -23.76 -34.51
N TYR A 120 9.01 -22.95 -35.02
CA TYR A 120 10.44 -23.09 -34.72
C TYR A 120 10.74 -22.75 -33.26
N GLU A 121 10.19 -21.64 -32.74
CA GLU A 121 10.31 -21.27 -31.32
C GLU A 121 9.74 -22.34 -30.38
N LEU A 122 8.60 -22.94 -30.74
CA LEU A 122 8.01 -24.02 -29.97
C LEU A 122 8.94 -25.24 -29.92
N ALA A 123 9.48 -25.65 -31.07
CA ALA A 123 10.41 -26.78 -31.15
C ALA A 123 11.68 -26.55 -30.33
N GLN A 124 12.21 -25.32 -30.32
CA GLN A 124 13.30 -24.95 -29.44
C GLN A 124 12.90 -25.06 -27.96
N LYS A 125 11.81 -24.41 -27.54
CA LYS A 125 11.38 -24.40 -26.14
C LYS A 125 11.09 -25.80 -25.58
N GLU A 126 10.56 -26.70 -26.41
CA GLU A 126 10.37 -28.12 -26.06
C GLU A 126 11.69 -28.89 -25.95
N ALA A 127 12.66 -28.61 -26.83
CA ALA A 127 13.98 -29.26 -26.80
C ALA A 127 14.81 -28.87 -25.57
N TRP A 128 14.75 -27.60 -25.14
CA TRP A 128 15.52 -27.08 -24.00
C TRP A 128 14.90 -27.35 -22.62
N LYS A 129 13.81 -28.14 -22.53
CA LYS A 129 13.07 -28.46 -21.28
C LYS A 129 12.73 -27.22 -20.42
N HIS A 130 12.26 -26.14 -21.06
CA HIS A 130 11.72 -24.97 -20.35
C HIS A 130 10.56 -25.33 -19.41
N SER A 131 10.20 -24.41 -18.51
CA SER A 131 9.10 -24.60 -17.56
C SER A 131 7.83 -25.07 -18.30
N PRO A 132 7.05 -26.04 -17.75
CA PRO A 132 5.87 -26.59 -18.44
C PRO A 132 4.83 -25.53 -18.81
N ASN A 133 4.81 -24.41 -18.07
CA ASN A 133 3.96 -23.27 -18.34
C ASN A 133 4.39 -22.47 -19.59
N GLU A 134 5.70 -22.25 -19.79
CA GLU A 134 6.23 -21.57 -20.98
C GLU A 134 6.00 -22.40 -22.25
N ALA A 135 6.22 -23.71 -22.19
CA ALA A 135 5.94 -24.61 -23.30
C ALA A 135 4.43 -24.65 -23.63
N ALA A 136 3.56 -24.67 -22.62
CA ALA A 136 2.11 -24.61 -22.82
C ALA A 136 1.66 -23.29 -23.46
N GLN A 137 2.24 -22.16 -23.06
CA GLN A 137 1.97 -20.84 -23.65
C GLN A 137 2.43 -20.77 -25.12
N ALA A 138 3.63 -21.27 -25.41
CA ALA A 138 4.15 -21.34 -26.78
C ALA A 138 3.27 -22.22 -27.69
N ARG A 139 2.80 -23.38 -27.19
CA ARG A 139 1.84 -24.23 -27.93
C ARG A 139 0.53 -23.51 -28.20
N ALA A 140 -0.01 -22.81 -27.21
CA ALA A 140 -1.26 -22.06 -27.36
C ALA A 140 -1.11 -20.94 -28.40
N ALA A 141 0.01 -20.21 -28.39
CA ALA A 141 0.33 -19.19 -29.38
C ALA A 141 0.42 -19.78 -30.79
N TYR A 142 1.20 -20.86 -30.98
CA TYR A 142 1.30 -21.56 -32.26
C TYR A 142 -0.05 -22.06 -32.78
N GLN A 143 -0.86 -22.71 -31.94
CA GLN A 143 -2.17 -23.21 -32.34
C GLN A 143 -3.11 -22.06 -32.75
N SER A 144 -3.07 -20.93 -32.03
CA SER A 144 -3.90 -19.76 -32.38
C SER A 144 -3.48 -19.12 -33.71
N ALA A 145 -2.17 -18.98 -33.96
CA ALA A 145 -1.64 -18.45 -35.21
C ALA A 145 -1.93 -19.37 -36.40
N ARG A 146 -1.75 -20.69 -36.23
CA ARG A 146 -2.08 -21.70 -37.25
C ARG A 146 -3.56 -21.70 -37.62
N ARG A 147 -4.46 -21.60 -36.62
CA ARG A 147 -5.90 -21.52 -36.86
C ARG A 147 -6.27 -20.24 -37.61
N ALA A 148 -5.69 -19.10 -37.22
CA ALA A 148 -5.90 -17.84 -37.92
C ALA A 148 -5.42 -17.89 -39.37
N PHE A 149 -4.23 -18.47 -39.61
CA PHE A 149 -3.72 -18.72 -40.96
C PHE A 149 -4.73 -19.54 -41.78
N LEU A 150 -5.16 -20.70 -41.26
CA LEU A 150 -6.13 -21.55 -41.94
C LEU A 150 -7.45 -20.82 -42.20
N ALA A 151 -7.95 -20.06 -41.22
CA ALA A 151 -9.19 -19.29 -41.34
C ALA A 151 -9.15 -18.33 -42.54
N TRP A 152 -8.12 -17.48 -42.60
CA TRP A 152 -7.98 -16.51 -43.69
C TRP A 152 -7.62 -17.17 -45.03
N THR A 153 -6.95 -18.33 -45.03
CA THR A 153 -6.75 -19.13 -46.24
C THR A 153 -8.08 -19.69 -46.76
N PHE A 154 -8.93 -20.25 -45.91
CA PHE A 154 -10.25 -20.73 -46.33
C PHE A 154 -11.15 -19.59 -46.82
N LEU A 155 -11.14 -18.43 -46.15
CA LEU A 155 -11.85 -17.24 -46.66
C LEU A 155 -11.29 -16.78 -48.01
N SER A 156 -9.98 -16.84 -48.23
CA SER A 156 -9.39 -16.53 -49.53
C SER A 156 -9.84 -17.53 -50.61
N ILE A 157 -9.84 -18.82 -50.29
CA ILE A 157 -10.33 -19.87 -51.20
C ILE A 157 -11.81 -19.63 -51.53
N ALA A 158 -12.63 -19.27 -50.54
CA ALA A 158 -14.04 -18.95 -50.73
C ALA A 158 -14.23 -17.81 -51.75
N ILE A 159 -13.50 -16.71 -51.57
CA ILE A 159 -13.55 -15.57 -52.50
C ILE A 159 -13.04 -15.99 -53.90
N THR A 160 -12.02 -16.85 -53.99
CA THR A 160 -11.56 -17.37 -55.29
C THR A 160 -12.62 -18.22 -56.01
N PHE A 161 -13.34 -19.07 -55.27
CA PHE A 161 -14.47 -19.84 -55.82
C PHE A 161 -15.61 -18.93 -56.26
N TYR A 162 -15.91 -17.90 -55.47
CA TYR A 162 -16.91 -16.92 -55.82
C TYR A 162 -16.52 -16.17 -57.10
N ALA A 163 -15.28 -15.67 -57.16
CA ALA A 163 -14.75 -14.95 -58.31
C ALA A 163 -14.64 -15.81 -59.58
N SER A 164 -14.37 -17.12 -59.46
CA SER A 164 -14.42 -18.01 -60.62
C SER A 164 -15.85 -18.22 -61.11
N GLY A 165 -16.82 -18.27 -60.21
CA GLY A 165 -18.25 -18.20 -60.52
C GLY A 165 -18.60 -16.90 -61.25
N GLN A 166 -18.12 -15.76 -60.77
CA GLN A 166 -18.34 -14.45 -61.38
C GLN A 166 -17.75 -14.35 -62.79
N VAL A 167 -16.55 -14.88 -63.02
CA VAL A 167 -15.94 -14.93 -64.37
C VAL A 167 -16.78 -15.79 -65.31
N ALA A 168 -17.25 -16.94 -64.83
CA ALA A 168 -18.14 -17.79 -65.61
C ALA A 168 -19.46 -17.06 -65.90
N TRP A 169 -20.10 -16.45 -64.90
CA TRP A 169 -21.33 -15.66 -65.03
C TRP A 169 -21.17 -14.56 -66.08
N THR A 170 -20.14 -13.72 -65.93
CA THR A 170 -19.81 -12.61 -66.84
C THR A 170 -19.69 -13.11 -68.29
N SER A 171 -19.11 -14.30 -68.50
CA SER A 171 -19.00 -14.87 -69.84
C SER A 171 -20.36 -15.18 -70.47
N TYR A 172 -21.37 -15.62 -69.70
CA TYR A 172 -22.72 -15.82 -70.19
C TYR A 172 -23.42 -14.48 -70.37
N ASP A 173 -23.35 -13.63 -69.34
CA ASP A 173 -24.04 -12.35 -69.31
C ASP A 173 -23.59 -11.43 -70.47
N VAL A 174 -22.31 -11.43 -70.85
CA VAL A 174 -21.84 -10.65 -72.02
C VAL A 174 -22.43 -11.15 -73.36
N ARG A 175 -22.81 -12.43 -73.48
CA ARG A 175 -23.29 -13.05 -74.73
C ARG A 175 -24.80 -13.03 -74.92
N MET A 176 -25.57 -12.84 -73.86
CA MET A 176 -27.03 -12.94 -73.85
C MET A 176 -27.64 -11.95 -72.87
N ASN A 177 -28.95 -11.72 -72.90
CA ASN A 177 -29.57 -10.82 -71.93
C ASN A 177 -29.55 -11.43 -70.52
N SER A 178 -29.46 -10.62 -69.46
CA SER A 178 -29.31 -11.12 -68.08
C SER A 178 -30.49 -11.99 -67.63
N ALA A 179 -31.69 -11.71 -68.13
CA ALA A 179 -32.89 -12.50 -67.86
C ALA A 179 -32.92 -13.86 -68.59
N GLU A 180 -32.07 -14.06 -69.59
CA GLU A 180 -32.03 -15.26 -70.43
C GLU A 180 -30.88 -16.21 -70.05
N VAL A 181 -30.05 -15.82 -69.07
CA VAL A 181 -28.95 -16.66 -68.59
C VAL A 181 -29.54 -17.94 -67.99
N PRO A 182 -29.11 -19.13 -68.44
CA PRO A 182 -29.67 -20.39 -67.97
C PRO A 182 -29.38 -20.61 -66.49
N PHE A 183 -30.40 -21.05 -65.76
CA PHE A 183 -30.33 -21.44 -64.36
C PHE A 183 -30.85 -22.89 -64.18
N PRO A 184 -30.03 -23.83 -63.66
CA PRO A 184 -28.65 -23.70 -63.21
C PRO A 184 -27.64 -23.58 -64.38
N GLY A 185 -26.48 -22.97 -64.11
CA GLY A 185 -25.36 -22.86 -65.05
C GLY A 185 -24.02 -23.31 -64.45
N ILE A 186 -22.96 -23.31 -65.26
CA ILE A 186 -21.61 -23.71 -64.79
C ILE A 186 -21.03 -22.74 -63.74
N TYR A 187 -21.50 -21.49 -63.73
CA TYR A 187 -21.11 -20.47 -62.75
C TYR A 187 -21.54 -20.83 -61.32
N ASP A 188 -22.65 -21.56 -61.17
CA ASP A 188 -23.16 -21.99 -59.87
C ASP A 188 -22.19 -22.92 -59.14
N ILE A 189 -21.32 -23.63 -59.85
CA ILE A 189 -20.29 -24.48 -59.21
C ILE A 189 -19.34 -23.64 -58.36
N GLY A 190 -18.94 -22.46 -58.87
CA GLY A 190 -18.10 -21.52 -58.15
C GLY A 190 -18.81 -20.95 -56.94
N PHE A 191 -20.04 -20.47 -57.13
CA PHE A 191 -20.85 -19.90 -56.06
C PHE A 191 -21.15 -20.92 -54.97
N VAL A 192 -21.64 -22.11 -55.31
CA VAL A 192 -21.91 -23.21 -54.35
C VAL A 192 -20.65 -23.60 -53.59
N GLY A 193 -19.52 -23.74 -54.30
CA GLY A 193 -18.23 -24.10 -53.72
C GLY A 193 -17.72 -23.07 -52.71
N SER A 194 -18.10 -21.80 -52.83
CA SER A 194 -17.65 -20.74 -51.91
C SER A 194 -18.21 -20.89 -50.49
N TYR A 195 -19.47 -21.33 -50.34
CA TYR A 195 -20.19 -21.37 -49.06
C TYR A 195 -19.52 -22.24 -47.98
N PRO A 196 -19.12 -23.51 -48.25
CA PRO A 196 -18.40 -24.33 -47.27
C PRO A 196 -17.11 -23.69 -46.79
N PHE A 197 -16.39 -22.99 -47.67
CA PHE A 197 -15.13 -22.33 -47.32
C PHE A 197 -15.35 -21.02 -46.55
N PHE A 198 -16.39 -20.25 -46.87
CA PHE A 198 -16.81 -19.12 -46.03
C PHE A 198 -17.17 -19.58 -44.62
N LEU A 199 -17.93 -20.68 -44.52
CA LEU A 199 -18.34 -21.27 -43.25
C LEU A 199 -17.12 -21.76 -42.45
N LEU A 200 -16.26 -22.58 -43.05
CA LEU A 200 -15.06 -23.12 -42.40
C LEU A 200 -14.09 -22.02 -41.97
N GLY A 201 -13.85 -21.04 -42.85
CA GLY A 201 -12.98 -19.91 -42.56
C GLY A 201 -13.48 -19.08 -41.38
N THR A 202 -14.78 -18.79 -41.36
CA THR A 202 -15.43 -18.05 -40.27
C THR A 202 -15.43 -18.86 -38.97
N LEU A 203 -15.76 -20.15 -39.00
CA LEU A 203 -15.73 -21.03 -37.82
C LEU A 203 -14.33 -21.14 -37.22
N LEU A 204 -13.27 -21.19 -38.01
CA LEU A 204 -11.89 -21.26 -37.51
C LEU A 204 -11.43 -20.00 -36.76
N LEU A 205 -12.11 -18.86 -36.94
CA LEU A 205 -11.90 -17.65 -36.14
C LEU A 205 -12.54 -17.73 -34.74
N THR A 206 -13.41 -18.70 -34.47
CA THR A 206 -13.99 -18.88 -33.13
C THR A 206 -12.93 -19.31 -32.12
N ARG A 207 -12.76 -18.52 -31.05
CA ARG A 207 -11.83 -18.86 -29.96
C ARG A 207 -12.51 -19.80 -28.98
N ARG A 208 -11.99 -21.03 -28.86
CA ARG A 208 -12.48 -22.04 -27.90
C ARG A 208 -11.99 -21.69 -26.49
N ASN A 209 -12.86 -21.15 -25.63
CA ASN A 209 -12.61 -21.03 -24.20
C ASN A 209 -13.56 -21.92 -23.37
N ARG A 210 -13.14 -22.27 -22.15
CA ARG A 210 -13.65 -23.41 -21.35
C ARG A 210 -14.94 -23.13 -20.54
N ALA A 211 -15.46 -21.89 -20.50
CA ALA A 211 -16.65 -21.58 -19.70
C ALA A 211 -17.93 -22.15 -20.34
N ALA A 212 -18.60 -23.08 -19.66
CA ALA A 212 -19.82 -23.74 -20.14
C ALA A 212 -21.05 -22.83 -20.18
N VAL A 213 -21.17 -21.87 -19.24
CA VAL A 213 -22.34 -21.01 -19.09
C VAL A 213 -22.43 -19.94 -20.20
N GLY A 214 -21.30 -19.36 -20.61
CA GLY A 214 -21.27 -18.43 -21.75
C GLY A 214 -21.62 -19.07 -23.10
N ARG A 215 -21.49 -20.40 -23.23
CA ARG A 215 -21.85 -21.13 -24.46
C ARG A 215 -23.36 -21.23 -24.67
N VAL A 216 -24.15 -21.40 -23.61
CA VAL A 216 -25.62 -21.52 -23.71
C VAL A 216 -26.23 -20.17 -24.12
N ARG A 217 -25.78 -19.08 -23.50
CA ARG A 217 -26.18 -17.72 -23.89
C ARG A 217 -25.81 -17.42 -25.34
N LEU A 218 -24.61 -17.80 -25.75
CA LEU A 218 -24.18 -17.66 -27.13
C LEU A 218 -25.04 -18.42 -28.12
N LEU A 219 -25.38 -19.66 -27.78
CA LEU A 219 -26.25 -20.48 -28.60
C LEU A 219 -27.62 -19.81 -28.74
N LEU A 220 -28.16 -19.23 -27.67
CA LEU A 220 -29.43 -18.51 -27.71
C LEU A 220 -29.35 -17.21 -28.51
N ASP A 221 -28.26 -16.45 -28.41
CA ASP A 221 -28.05 -15.24 -29.23
C ASP A 221 -27.91 -15.60 -30.72
N ALA A 222 -27.24 -16.71 -31.02
CA ALA A 222 -27.23 -17.29 -32.37
C ALA A 222 -28.62 -17.65 -32.83
N LEU A 223 -29.34 -18.42 -32.02
CA LEU A 223 -30.62 -19.02 -32.37
C LEU A 223 -31.69 -17.94 -32.50
N ALA A 224 -31.56 -16.83 -31.76
CA ALA A 224 -32.32 -15.61 -31.94
C ALA A 224 -32.12 -15.00 -33.34
N VAL A 225 -30.87 -14.79 -33.76
CA VAL A 225 -30.55 -14.19 -35.08
C VAL A 225 -30.89 -15.14 -36.22
N ILE A 226 -30.51 -16.42 -36.07
CA ILE A 226 -30.85 -17.50 -37.01
C ILE A 226 -32.35 -17.63 -37.14
N GLY A 227 -33.07 -17.71 -36.01
CA GLY A 227 -34.51 -17.87 -36.01
C GLY A 227 -35.21 -16.68 -36.68
N ALA A 228 -34.76 -15.46 -36.40
CA ALA A 228 -35.33 -14.26 -37.02
C ALA A 228 -35.09 -14.26 -38.54
N ALA A 229 -33.85 -14.49 -38.98
CA ALA A 229 -33.51 -14.55 -40.39
C ALA A 229 -34.18 -15.74 -41.11
N LEU A 230 -34.33 -16.90 -40.43
CA LEU A 230 -35.07 -18.06 -40.94
C LEU A 230 -36.54 -17.73 -41.10
N ALA A 231 -37.15 -17.05 -40.13
CA ALA A 231 -38.55 -16.68 -40.23
C ALA A 231 -38.80 -15.71 -41.40
N ILE A 232 -37.96 -14.68 -41.54
CA ILE A 232 -38.04 -13.77 -42.70
C ILE A 232 -37.84 -14.55 -44.00
N SER A 233 -36.78 -15.35 -44.09
CA SER A 233 -36.48 -16.16 -45.27
C SER A 233 -37.63 -17.14 -45.58
N TRP A 234 -38.23 -17.76 -44.57
CA TRP A 234 -39.34 -18.70 -44.73
C TRP A 234 -40.56 -18.04 -45.38
N PHE A 235 -41.08 -16.96 -44.80
CA PHE A 235 -42.35 -16.38 -45.27
C PHE A 235 -42.23 -15.55 -46.55
N PHE A 236 -41.07 -14.96 -46.80
CA PHE A 236 -40.87 -14.06 -47.95
C PHE A 236 -40.14 -14.71 -49.12
N LEU A 237 -39.40 -15.81 -48.89
CA LEU A 237 -38.54 -16.42 -49.91
C LEU A 237 -38.78 -17.92 -50.07
N LEU A 238 -38.50 -18.72 -49.03
CA LEU A 238 -38.54 -20.18 -49.12
C LEU A 238 -39.95 -20.71 -49.33
N ASN A 239 -40.98 -20.19 -48.66
CA ASN A 239 -42.35 -20.68 -48.86
C ASN A 239 -42.84 -20.44 -50.30
N PRO A 240 -42.73 -19.22 -50.87
CA PRO A 240 -43.00 -19.00 -52.30
C PRO A 240 -42.14 -19.87 -53.23
N LEU A 241 -40.84 -20.05 -52.92
CA LEU A 241 -39.94 -20.89 -53.72
C LEU A 241 -40.35 -22.37 -53.67
N ILE A 242 -40.70 -22.88 -52.49
CA ILE A 242 -41.11 -24.27 -52.25
C ILE A 242 -42.42 -24.58 -52.98
N GLU A 243 -43.41 -23.69 -52.91
CA GLU A 243 -44.65 -23.78 -53.68
C GLU A 243 -44.37 -23.77 -55.19
N GLY A 244 -43.35 -23.02 -55.62
CA GLY A 244 -42.88 -22.98 -57.00
C GLY A 244 -41.96 -24.13 -57.44
N LEU A 245 -41.51 -25.02 -56.54
CA LEU A 245 -40.51 -26.06 -56.87
C LEU A 245 -40.97 -27.00 -57.98
N SER A 246 -42.27 -27.32 -58.02
CA SER A 246 -42.84 -28.17 -59.07
C SER A 246 -42.84 -27.52 -60.45
N GLN A 247 -42.71 -26.20 -60.52
CA GLN A 247 -42.64 -25.44 -61.78
C GLN A 247 -41.21 -25.12 -62.20
N GLN A 248 -40.20 -25.56 -61.44
CA GLN A 248 -38.82 -25.29 -61.79
C GLN A 248 -38.32 -26.14 -62.97
N PRO A 249 -37.45 -25.59 -63.82
CA PRO A 249 -37.04 -26.22 -65.06
C PRO A 249 -36.18 -27.49 -64.87
N SER A 250 -35.58 -27.69 -63.69
CA SER A 250 -34.76 -28.87 -63.40
C SER A 250 -34.63 -29.15 -61.90
N GLN A 251 -34.25 -30.39 -61.54
CA GLN A 251 -33.91 -30.76 -60.16
C GLN A 251 -32.72 -29.96 -59.60
N GLY A 252 -31.78 -29.56 -60.48
CA GLY A 252 -30.64 -28.71 -60.10
C GLY A 252 -31.09 -27.31 -59.69
N ALA A 253 -32.00 -26.70 -60.47
CA ALA A 253 -32.60 -25.41 -60.10
C ALA A 253 -33.29 -25.51 -58.73
N ALA A 254 -34.04 -26.60 -58.49
CA ALA A 254 -34.76 -26.82 -57.24
C ALA A 254 -33.82 -26.91 -56.05
N PHE A 255 -32.71 -27.63 -56.19
CA PHE A 255 -31.67 -27.71 -55.18
C PHE A 255 -31.04 -26.35 -54.89
N LEU A 256 -30.61 -25.63 -55.93
CA LEU A 256 -29.94 -24.33 -55.77
C LEU A 256 -30.84 -23.26 -55.14
N SER A 257 -32.11 -23.27 -55.51
CA SER A 257 -33.14 -22.37 -54.97
C SER A 257 -33.30 -22.47 -53.46
N VAL A 258 -33.03 -23.65 -52.88
CA VAL A 258 -33.02 -23.87 -51.43
C VAL A 258 -31.61 -23.69 -50.85
N TYR A 259 -30.58 -24.08 -51.59
CA TYR A 259 -29.19 -24.05 -51.14
C TYR A 259 -28.71 -22.63 -50.83
N PHE A 260 -28.89 -21.66 -51.75
CA PHE A 260 -28.38 -20.31 -51.55
C PHE A 260 -29.00 -19.62 -50.32
N PRO A 261 -30.34 -19.55 -50.17
CA PRO A 261 -30.94 -18.90 -49.00
C PRO A 261 -30.62 -19.61 -47.68
N THR A 262 -30.50 -20.93 -47.70
CA THR A 262 -30.13 -21.71 -46.52
C THR A 262 -28.66 -21.48 -46.16
N GLY A 263 -27.77 -21.50 -47.16
CA GLY A 263 -26.35 -21.21 -46.99
C GLY A 263 -26.12 -19.82 -46.41
N ASP A 264 -26.84 -18.82 -46.92
CA ASP A 264 -26.76 -17.44 -46.45
C ASP A 264 -27.17 -17.31 -44.99
N LEU A 265 -28.26 -17.99 -44.63
CA LEU A 265 -28.73 -18.04 -43.27
C LEU A 265 -27.65 -18.62 -42.34
N PHE A 266 -26.99 -19.71 -42.73
CA PHE A 266 -25.87 -20.29 -41.98
C PHE A 266 -24.65 -19.38 -41.91
N LEU A 267 -24.32 -18.63 -42.96
CA LEU A 267 -23.21 -17.68 -42.94
C LEU A 267 -23.48 -16.50 -42.00
N VAL A 268 -24.66 -15.89 -42.09
CA VAL A 268 -25.10 -14.81 -41.19
C VAL A 268 -25.17 -15.31 -39.75
N ALA A 269 -25.68 -16.52 -39.54
CA ALA A 269 -25.71 -17.19 -38.23
C ALA A 269 -24.35 -17.23 -37.56
N VAL A 270 -23.35 -17.72 -38.29
CA VAL A 270 -22.00 -17.93 -37.79
C VAL A 270 -21.27 -16.59 -37.64
N GLY A 271 -21.50 -15.63 -38.54
CA GLY A 271 -21.02 -14.26 -38.41
C GLY A 271 -21.58 -13.56 -37.16
N ALA A 272 -22.89 -13.69 -36.90
CA ALA A 272 -23.54 -13.16 -35.72
C ALA A 272 -23.03 -13.84 -34.43
N LEU A 273 -22.87 -15.16 -34.45
CA LEU A 273 -22.24 -15.92 -33.36
C LEU A 273 -20.87 -15.39 -32.97
N LEU A 274 -20.04 -15.04 -33.96
CA LEU A 274 -18.73 -14.44 -33.71
C LEU A 274 -18.85 -13.02 -33.15
N MET A 275 -19.75 -12.21 -33.71
CA MET A 275 -19.96 -10.82 -33.28
C MET A 275 -20.44 -10.74 -31.83
N PHE A 276 -21.42 -11.57 -31.46
CA PHE A 276 -22.03 -11.57 -30.12
C PHE A 276 -21.27 -12.46 -29.14
N SER A 277 -20.16 -13.06 -29.53
CA SER A 277 -19.34 -13.90 -28.66
C SER A 277 -18.76 -13.13 -27.47
N PRO A 278 -19.18 -13.40 -26.22
CA PRO A 278 -18.48 -12.90 -25.03
C PRO A 278 -17.08 -13.50 -24.91
N LEU A 279 -16.72 -14.49 -25.76
CA LEU A 279 -15.38 -15.06 -25.86
C LEU A 279 -14.45 -14.26 -26.77
N SER A 280 -14.96 -13.27 -27.51
CA SER A 280 -14.13 -12.37 -28.31
C SER A 280 -13.43 -11.37 -27.39
N ASN A 281 -12.10 -11.25 -27.52
CA ASN A 281 -11.39 -10.14 -26.90
C ASN A 281 -12.00 -8.85 -27.45
N ARG A 282 -12.31 -7.87 -26.58
CA ARG A 282 -12.93 -6.60 -26.96
C ARG A 282 -12.25 -5.92 -28.15
N ASP A 283 -10.93 -6.07 -28.27
CA ASP A 283 -10.15 -5.51 -29.36
C ASP A 283 -10.36 -6.20 -30.73
N GLN A 284 -10.90 -7.43 -30.77
CA GLN A 284 -11.25 -8.20 -31.97
C GLN A 284 -12.68 -7.93 -32.49
N GLN A 285 -13.48 -7.13 -31.77
CA GLN A 285 -14.85 -6.84 -32.17
C GLN A 285 -14.95 -6.12 -33.52
N SER A 286 -14.00 -5.24 -33.85
CA SER A 286 -14.00 -4.52 -35.14
C SER A 286 -13.82 -5.48 -36.33
N VAL A 287 -13.06 -6.57 -36.15
CA VAL A 287 -12.88 -7.62 -37.16
C VAL A 287 -14.19 -8.35 -37.41
N PHE A 288 -14.82 -8.83 -36.33
CA PHE A 288 -16.06 -9.60 -36.44
C PHE A 288 -17.24 -8.75 -36.92
N MET A 289 -17.28 -7.46 -36.58
CA MET A 289 -18.27 -6.53 -37.11
C MET A 289 -18.14 -6.40 -38.63
N ARG A 290 -16.93 -6.18 -39.16
CA ARG A 290 -16.71 -6.06 -40.61
C ARG A 290 -16.99 -7.36 -41.34
N LEU A 291 -16.56 -8.50 -40.76
CA LEU A 291 -16.83 -9.83 -41.31
C LEU A 291 -18.34 -10.11 -41.35
N CYS A 292 -19.04 -9.88 -40.25
CA CYS A 292 -20.50 -10.07 -40.16
C CYS A 292 -21.24 -9.13 -41.10
N LEU A 293 -20.81 -7.87 -41.22
CA LEU A 293 -21.39 -6.93 -42.17
C LEU A 293 -21.18 -7.38 -43.61
N GLY A 294 -19.99 -7.89 -43.96
CA GLY A 294 -19.72 -8.46 -45.28
C GLY A 294 -20.62 -9.65 -45.58
N LEU A 295 -20.68 -10.65 -44.69
CA LEU A 295 -21.55 -11.82 -44.86
C LEU A 295 -23.04 -11.44 -44.92
N PHE A 296 -23.45 -10.43 -44.16
CA PHE A 296 -24.81 -9.90 -44.21
C PHE A 296 -25.10 -9.20 -45.55
N CYS A 297 -24.17 -8.40 -46.07
CA CYS A 297 -24.29 -7.81 -47.41
C CYS A 297 -24.44 -8.90 -48.47
N LEU A 298 -23.65 -9.98 -48.40
CA LEU A 298 -23.77 -11.11 -49.33
C LEU A 298 -25.17 -11.72 -49.28
N ALA A 299 -25.65 -12.10 -48.09
CA ALA A 299 -26.96 -12.71 -47.89
C ALA A 299 -28.12 -11.80 -48.34
N VAL A 300 -28.02 -10.49 -48.08
CA VAL A 300 -29.01 -9.52 -48.57
C VAL A 300 -29.01 -9.50 -50.10
N THR A 301 -27.84 -9.49 -50.73
CA THR A 301 -27.74 -9.41 -52.20
C THR A 301 -28.29 -10.67 -52.87
N ASP A 302 -27.97 -11.84 -52.35
CA ASP A 302 -28.46 -13.13 -52.86
C ASP A 302 -29.99 -13.26 -52.63
N SER A 303 -30.51 -12.73 -51.51
CA SER A 303 -31.96 -12.65 -51.27
C SER A 303 -32.67 -11.71 -52.26
N LEU A 304 -32.08 -10.54 -52.56
CA LEU A 304 -32.63 -9.63 -53.59
C LEU A 304 -32.58 -10.28 -54.98
N LEU A 305 -31.49 -10.98 -55.32
CA LEU A 305 -31.38 -11.74 -56.57
C LEU A 305 -32.51 -12.76 -56.68
N ALA A 306 -32.73 -13.58 -55.65
CA ALA A 306 -33.81 -14.56 -55.63
C ALA A 306 -35.21 -13.90 -55.78
N TYR A 307 -35.44 -12.76 -55.11
CA TYR A 307 -36.69 -12.00 -55.26
C TYR A 307 -36.91 -11.46 -56.69
N TYR A 308 -35.88 -10.87 -57.31
CA TYR A 308 -35.99 -10.35 -58.67
C TYR A 308 -36.07 -11.45 -59.73
N SER A 309 -35.45 -12.61 -59.48
CA SER A 309 -35.58 -13.80 -60.32
C SER A 309 -37.02 -14.32 -60.32
N LEU A 310 -37.70 -14.37 -59.17
CA LEU A 310 -39.13 -14.72 -59.09
C LEU A 310 -40.04 -13.75 -59.84
N SER A 311 -39.65 -12.48 -59.91
CA SER A 311 -40.40 -11.42 -60.59
C SER A 311 -39.98 -11.24 -62.06
N PHE A 312 -39.16 -12.14 -62.63
CA PHE A 312 -38.56 -12.04 -63.98
C PHE A 312 -37.93 -10.67 -64.30
N SER A 313 -37.42 -9.98 -63.27
CA SER A 313 -37.00 -8.58 -63.35
C SER A 313 -35.51 -8.38 -63.07
N PHE A 314 -34.74 -9.46 -62.95
CA PHE A 314 -33.30 -9.37 -62.71
C PHE A 314 -32.57 -8.80 -63.93
N ASN A 315 -31.75 -7.78 -63.70
CA ASN A 315 -30.97 -7.11 -64.72
C ASN A 315 -29.63 -6.68 -64.14
N THR A 316 -28.53 -6.98 -64.84
CA THR A 316 -27.20 -6.46 -64.50
C THR A 316 -27.09 -4.96 -64.79
N GLY A 317 -26.35 -4.22 -63.98
CA GLY A 317 -26.19 -2.79 -64.06
C GLY A 317 -27.14 -2.01 -63.14
N THR A 318 -27.65 -2.65 -62.09
CA THR A 318 -28.48 -1.98 -61.07
C THR A 318 -27.65 -1.62 -59.84
N LEU A 319 -28.19 -0.77 -58.96
CA LEU A 319 -27.48 -0.36 -57.74
C LEU A 319 -27.21 -1.55 -56.78
N GLN A 320 -27.97 -2.65 -56.91
CA GLN A 320 -27.74 -3.88 -56.14
C GLN A 320 -26.37 -4.51 -56.43
N ASP A 321 -25.87 -4.38 -57.66
CA ASP A 321 -24.61 -4.97 -58.12
C ASP A 321 -23.40 -4.54 -57.27
N VAL A 322 -23.50 -3.43 -56.55
CA VAL A 322 -22.46 -2.93 -55.64
C VAL A 322 -22.30 -3.81 -54.40
N LEU A 323 -23.34 -4.51 -53.96
CA LEU A 323 -23.32 -5.20 -52.68
C LEU A 323 -22.48 -6.49 -52.70
N TRP A 324 -22.41 -7.22 -53.82
CA TRP A 324 -21.52 -8.39 -53.96
C TRP A 324 -20.05 -8.02 -53.75
N PRO A 325 -19.44 -7.08 -54.51
CA PRO A 325 -18.07 -6.68 -54.29
C PRO A 325 -17.85 -6.00 -52.93
N LEU A 326 -18.83 -5.25 -52.42
CA LEU A 326 -18.77 -4.68 -51.07
C LEU A 326 -18.67 -5.77 -50.01
N SER A 327 -19.40 -6.88 -50.15
CA SER A 327 -19.33 -8.02 -49.23
C SER A 327 -17.91 -8.59 -49.15
N MET A 328 -17.29 -8.88 -50.30
CA MET A 328 -15.94 -9.42 -50.39
C MET A 328 -14.88 -8.43 -49.89
N ALA A 329 -15.04 -7.15 -50.22
CA ALA A 329 -14.16 -6.09 -49.76
C ALA A 329 -14.23 -5.90 -48.22
N LEU A 330 -15.41 -6.01 -47.61
CA LEU A 330 -15.59 -5.97 -46.16
C LEU A 330 -14.94 -7.17 -45.46
N ILE A 331 -15.04 -8.37 -46.03
CA ILE A 331 -14.34 -9.56 -45.55
C ILE A 331 -12.81 -9.35 -45.64
N GLY A 332 -12.32 -8.79 -46.74
CA GLY A 332 -10.92 -8.40 -46.92
C GLY A 332 -10.45 -7.36 -45.89
N LEU A 333 -11.27 -6.36 -45.59
CA LEU A 333 -10.99 -5.36 -44.55
C LEU A 333 -10.95 -5.98 -43.15
N ALA A 334 -11.78 -6.98 -42.88
CA ALA A 334 -11.71 -7.74 -41.63
C ALA A 334 -10.35 -8.46 -41.52
N ALA A 335 -9.81 -8.99 -42.63
CA ALA A 335 -8.49 -9.60 -42.65
C ALA A 335 -7.39 -8.63 -42.24
N ILE A 336 -7.39 -7.41 -42.78
CA ILE A 336 -6.41 -6.37 -42.44
C ILE A 336 -6.48 -5.99 -40.96
N GLU A 337 -7.69 -5.85 -40.43
CA GLU A 337 -7.93 -5.45 -39.04
C GLU A 337 -7.53 -6.54 -38.03
N TYR A 338 -7.45 -7.81 -38.47
CA TYR A 338 -7.22 -8.95 -37.59
C TYR A 338 -5.86 -8.91 -36.86
N PRO A 339 -4.69 -8.81 -37.54
CA PRO A 339 -3.40 -8.60 -36.86
C PRO A 339 -3.39 -7.43 -35.89
N LEU A 340 -4.01 -6.31 -36.27
CA LEU A 340 -4.07 -5.09 -35.47
C LEU A 340 -4.87 -5.31 -34.17
N SER A 341 -5.97 -6.07 -34.25
CA SER A 341 -6.78 -6.42 -33.08
C SER A 341 -6.01 -7.25 -32.06
N ILE A 342 -5.17 -8.19 -32.52
CA ILE A 342 -4.35 -9.04 -31.64
C ILE A 342 -3.25 -8.21 -30.99
N ALA A 343 -2.56 -7.37 -31.76
CA ALA A 343 -1.52 -6.49 -31.25
C ALA A 343 -2.06 -5.55 -30.16
N ARG A 344 -3.24 -4.95 -30.39
CA ARG A 344 -3.92 -4.13 -29.38
C ARG A 344 -4.24 -4.93 -28.11
N GLY A 345 -4.76 -6.15 -28.23
CA GLY A 345 -5.06 -7.01 -27.09
C GLY A 345 -3.81 -7.38 -26.27
N GLN A 346 -2.67 -7.61 -26.91
CA GLN A 346 -1.41 -7.91 -26.21
C GLN A 346 -0.87 -6.68 -25.47
N VAL A 347 -0.85 -5.51 -26.12
CA VAL A 347 -0.44 -4.24 -25.48
C VAL A 347 -1.34 -3.93 -24.28
N GLN A 348 -2.64 -4.19 -24.41
CA GLN A 348 -3.62 -4.02 -23.33
C GLN A 348 -3.30 -4.91 -22.13
N GLN A 349 -3.02 -6.18 -22.38
CA GLN A 349 -2.74 -7.16 -21.34
C GLN A 349 -1.42 -6.84 -20.62
N ALA A 350 -0.37 -6.46 -21.37
CA ALA A 350 0.89 -5.99 -20.80
C ALA A 350 0.71 -4.71 -19.98
N SER A 351 -0.09 -3.76 -20.46
CA SER A 351 -0.38 -2.52 -19.72
C SER A 351 -1.16 -2.79 -18.43
N SER A 352 -2.08 -3.76 -18.42
CA SER A 352 -2.84 -4.12 -17.20
C SER A 352 -1.98 -4.80 -16.13
N LEU A 353 -0.93 -5.51 -16.53
CA LEU A 353 0.02 -6.15 -15.59
C LEU A 353 0.98 -5.12 -14.97
N ASN A 354 1.28 -4.04 -15.69
CA ASN A 354 2.28 -3.03 -15.29
C ASN A 354 1.69 -1.72 -14.75
N ALA A 355 0.41 -1.45 -14.94
CA ALA A 355 -0.20 -0.18 -14.52
C ALA A 355 -0.48 -0.14 -13.01
N ARG A 356 0.13 0.82 -12.31
CA ARG A 356 -0.52 1.45 -11.14
C ARG A 356 -1.85 2.07 -11.63
N PRO A 357 -2.96 1.95 -10.87
CA PRO A 357 -4.29 2.26 -11.37
C PRO A 357 -4.45 3.76 -11.62
N ASN A 358 -4.20 4.22 -12.85
CA ASN A 358 -4.53 5.57 -13.28
C ASN A 358 -6.00 5.62 -13.67
N VAL A 359 -6.81 6.24 -12.80
CA VAL A 359 -8.28 6.32 -12.85
C VAL A 359 -8.81 6.97 -14.14
N THR A 360 -8.04 7.88 -14.74
CA THR A 360 -8.49 8.72 -15.87
C THR A 360 -8.57 7.99 -17.22
N SER A 361 -7.67 7.04 -17.51
CA SER A 361 -7.72 6.25 -18.75
C SER A 361 -8.75 5.13 -18.71
N LEU A 362 -9.14 4.70 -17.50
CA LEU A 362 -10.21 3.73 -17.27
C LEU A 362 -11.59 4.35 -17.53
N ILE A 363 -11.82 5.60 -17.12
CA ILE A 363 -13.14 6.27 -17.23
C ILE A 363 -13.54 6.50 -18.70
N SER A 364 -12.71 7.12 -19.53
CA SER A 364 -13.04 7.38 -20.95
C SER A 364 -13.20 6.10 -21.78
N ARG A 365 -12.53 5.01 -21.37
CA ARG A 365 -12.62 3.70 -22.02
C ARG A 365 -13.84 2.90 -21.56
N ASN A 366 -14.26 3.05 -20.30
CA ASN A 366 -15.47 2.42 -19.78
C ASN A 366 -16.72 2.97 -20.51
N GLN A 367 -16.75 4.26 -20.86
CA GLN A 367 -17.89 4.86 -21.56
C GLN A 367 -18.08 4.32 -22.99
N ASN A 368 -17.03 4.31 -23.83
CA ASN A 368 -17.13 3.79 -25.20
C ASN A 368 -17.26 2.26 -25.29
N SER A 369 -16.94 1.52 -24.22
CA SER A 369 -17.10 0.07 -24.17
C SER A 369 -18.43 -0.38 -23.55
N GLN A 370 -19.07 0.48 -22.75
CA GLN A 370 -20.43 0.27 -22.29
C GLN A 370 -21.43 0.45 -23.44
N THR A 371 -21.26 1.44 -24.31
CA THR A 371 -22.18 1.67 -25.44
C THR A 371 -22.19 0.51 -26.43
N THR A 372 -21.03 -0.08 -26.79
CA THR A 372 -20.97 -1.26 -27.66
C THR A 372 -21.53 -2.51 -26.99
N ALA A 373 -21.29 -2.70 -25.69
CA ALA A 373 -21.85 -3.83 -24.94
C ALA A 373 -23.38 -3.73 -24.80
N ILE A 374 -23.90 -2.52 -24.59
CA ILE A 374 -25.33 -2.23 -24.56
C ILE A 374 -25.94 -2.43 -25.96
N ALA A 375 -25.30 -1.92 -27.02
CA ALA A 375 -25.74 -2.12 -28.40
C ALA A 375 -25.76 -3.62 -28.77
N GLN A 376 -24.75 -4.40 -28.36
CA GLN A 376 -24.71 -5.85 -28.57
C GLN A 376 -25.76 -6.61 -27.74
N ALA A 377 -26.09 -6.12 -26.54
CA ALA A 377 -27.16 -6.69 -25.74
C ALA A 377 -28.55 -6.42 -26.33
N ILE A 378 -28.74 -5.25 -26.96
CA ILE A 378 -30.04 -4.80 -27.48
C ILE A 378 -30.27 -5.21 -28.94
N ALA A 379 -29.22 -5.36 -29.76
CA ALA A 379 -29.33 -5.69 -31.19
C ALA A 379 -30.21 -6.93 -31.50
N PRO A 380 -30.02 -8.11 -30.89
CA PRO A 380 -30.88 -9.27 -31.17
C PRO A 380 -32.34 -9.07 -30.70
N PHE A 381 -32.56 -8.23 -29.68
CA PHE A 381 -33.90 -7.87 -29.23
C PHE A 381 -34.62 -6.99 -30.26
N ILE A 382 -33.95 -5.95 -30.76
CA ILE A 382 -34.50 -5.10 -31.82
C ILE A 382 -34.77 -5.94 -33.07
N LEU A 383 -33.85 -6.83 -33.46
CA LEU A 383 -34.01 -7.69 -34.63
C LEU A 383 -35.25 -8.57 -34.52
N ILE A 384 -35.42 -9.29 -33.40
CA ILE A 384 -36.59 -10.16 -33.21
C ILE A 384 -37.88 -9.34 -33.07
N LEU A 385 -37.85 -8.20 -32.37
CA LEU A 385 -39.02 -7.34 -32.23
C LEU A 385 -39.48 -6.83 -33.61
N LEU A 386 -38.53 -6.35 -34.41
CA LEU A 386 -38.78 -5.90 -35.78
C LEU A 386 -39.31 -7.05 -36.65
N THR A 387 -38.69 -8.23 -36.55
CA THR A 387 -39.12 -9.43 -37.31
C THR A 387 -40.53 -9.86 -36.91
N SER A 388 -40.83 -9.90 -35.62
CA SER A 388 -42.15 -10.27 -35.13
C SER A 388 -43.20 -9.24 -35.56
N ALA A 389 -42.89 -7.95 -35.45
CA ALA A 389 -43.75 -6.89 -35.94
C ALA A 389 -43.99 -7.00 -37.46
N LEU A 390 -42.96 -7.30 -38.24
CA LEU A 390 -43.06 -7.51 -39.69
C LEU A 390 -43.99 -8.68 -40.02
N LEU A 391 -43.81 -9.83 -39.35
CA LEU A 391 -44.66 -11.01 -39.56
C LEU A 391 -46.12 -10.73 -39.20
N LEU A 392 -46.36 -10.08 -38.07
CA LEU A 392 -47.71 -9.73 -37.61
C LEU A 392 -48.39 -8.64 -38.45
N THR A 393 -47.64 -7.77 -39.12
CA THR A 393 -48.20 -6.67 -39.92
C THR A 393 -48.32 -7.00 -41.41
N VAL A 394 -47.45 -7.84 -41.96
CA VAL A 394 -47.39 -8.12 -43.41
C VAL A 394 -47.90 -9.52 -43.75
N VAL A 395 -47.60 -10.52 -42.92
CA VAL A 395 -47.94 -11.92 -43.19
C VAL A 395 -49.26 -12.32 -42.54
N ALA A 396 -49.46 -11.98 -41.26
CA ALA A 396 -50.68 -12.32 -40.52
C ALA A 396 -51.98 -11.81 -41.18
N PRO A 397 -52.04 -10.60 -41.78
CA PRO A 397 -53.27 -10.15 -42.46
C PRO A 397 -53.63 -10.94 -43.72
N ARG A 398 -52.71 -11.75 -44.27
CA ARG A 398 -53.01 -12.61 -45.44
C ARG A 398 -53.97 -13.76 -45.09
N GLY A 399 -54.16 -14.06 -43.80
CA GLY A 399 -55.11 -15.04 -43.30
C GLY A 399 -54.70 -16.51 -43.54
N GLY A 400 -55.55 -17.44 -43.10
CA GLY A 400 -55.37 -18.89 -43.34
C GLY A 400 -54.25 -19.54 -42.53
N LEU A 401 -53.59 -20.56 -43.11
CA LEU A 401 -52.50 -21.32 -42.46
C LEU A 401 -51.26 -20.45 -42.20
N LEU A 402 -51.01 -19.44 -43.05
CA LEU A 402 -49.89 -18.52 -42.92
C LEU A 402 -49.99 -17.65 -41.65
N LEU A 403 -51.21 -17.31 -41.20
CA LEU A 403 -51.44 -16.63 -39.93
C LEU A 403 -50.93 -17.46 -38.75
N VAL A 404 -51.34 -18.74 -38.69
CA VAL A 404 -50.95 -19.66 -37.60
C VAL A 404 -49.44 -19.87 -37.60
N GLN A 405 -48.84 -20.04 -38.78
CA GLN A 405 -47.38 -20.19 -38.89
C GLN A 405 -46.63 -18.92 -38.45
N ALA A 406 -47.10 -17.73 -38.85
CA ALA A 406 -46.48 -16.45 -38.49
C ALA A 406 -46.58 -16.18 -36.98
N ASP A 407 -47.73 -16.46 -36.36
CA ASP A 407 -47.94 -16.33 -34.91
C ASP A 407 -47.04 -17.31 -34.13
N MET A 408 -46.96 -18.56 -34.57
CA MET A 408 -46.08 -19.57 -33.95
C MET A 408 -44.61 -19.19 -34.06
N ALA A 409 -44.18 -18.67 -35.22
CA ALA A 409 -42.82 -18.18 -35.42
C ALA A 409 -42.52 -16.97 -34.51
N ALA A 410 -43.43 -15.99 -34.44
CA ALA A 410 -43.29 -14.83 -33.57
C ALA A 410 -43.23 -15.23 -32.09
N LEU A 411 -44.12 -16.12 -31.63
CA LEU A 411 -44.10 -16.68 -30.27
C LEU A 411 -42.80 -17.40 -29.95
N GLY A 412 -42.30 -18.22 -30.87
CA GLY A 412 -41.02 -18.91 -30.73
C GLY A 412 -39.85 -17.93 -30.56
N LEU A 413 -39.79 -16.88 -31.37
CA LEU A 413 -38.76 -15.84 -31.27
C LEU A 413 -38.84 -15.05 -29.97
N VAL A 414 -40.05 -14.69 -29.53
CA VAL A 414 -40.27 -14.02 -28.25
C VAL A 414 -39.85 -14.92 -27.09
N LEU A 415 -40.15 -16.22 -27.14
CA LEU A 415 -39.72 -17.18 -26.11
C LEU A 415 -38.20 -17.26 -26.02
N ILE A 416 -37.49 -17.28 -27.15
CA ILE A 416 -36.01 -17.25 -27.18
C ILE A 416 -35.48 -16.00 -26.48
N ILE A 417 -36.06 -14.82 -26.71
CA ILE A 417 -35.71 -13.59 -25.97
C ILE A 417 -35.93 -13.78 -24.48
N ILE A 418 -37.10 -14.27 -24.07
CA ILE A 418 -37.44 -14.38 -22.65
C ILE A 418 -36.43 -15.29 -21.93
N VAL A 419 -36.13 -16.46 -22.50
CA VAL A 419 -35.14 -17.39 -21.95
C VAL A 419 -33.76 -16.75 -21.90
N ARG A 420 -33.36 -16.03 -22.96
CA ARG A 420 -32.10 -15.30 -22.99
C ARG A 420 -32.02 -14.24 -21.88
N GLN A 421 -33.07 -13.43 -21.69
CA GLN A 421 -33.12 -12.37 -20.68
C GLN A 421 -33.12 -12.95 -19.26
N ALA A 422 -33.77 -14.09 -19.04
CA ALA A 422 -33.69 -14.79 -17.76
C ALA A 422 -32.25 -15.22 -17.45
N LEU A 423 -31.54 -15.78 -18.45
CA LEU A 423 -30.13 -16.19 -18.27
C LEU A 423 -29.19 -15.01 -18.04
N THR A 424 -29.36 -13.89 -18.76
CA THR A 424 -28.54 -12.69 -18.52
C THR A 424 -28.79 -12.12 -17.13
N LEU A 425 -30.04 -12.12 -16.65
CA LEU A 425 -30.38 -11.69 -15.29
C LEU A 425 -29.73 -12.59 -14.23
N ILE A 426 -29.79 -13.91 -14.41
CA ILE A 426 -29.16 -14.89 -13.51
C ILE A 426 -27.64 -14.69 -13.47
N GLU A 427 -27.00 -14.47 -14.64
CA GLU A 427 -25.56 -14.23 -14.74
C GLU A 427 -25.16 -12.90 -14.09
N ASN A 428 -25.95 -11.84 -14.29
CA ASN A 428 -25.72 -10.54 -13.67
C ASN A 428 -25.83 -10.62 -12.14
N ASN A 429 -26.83 -11.35 -11.63
CA ASN A 429 -26.95 -11.60 -10.20
C ASN A 429 -25.78 -12.41 -9.65
N ARG A 430 -25.31 -13.44 -10.38
CA ARG A 430 -24.14 -14.23 -9.98
C ARG A 430 -22.86 -13.40 -9.94
N LEU A 431 -22.60 -12.59 -10.97
CA LEU A 431 -21.47 -11.66 -11.03
C LEU A 431 -21.54 -10.61 -9.92
N THR A 432 -22.72 -10.08 -9.65
CA THR A 432 -22.95 -9.14 -8.55
C THR A 432 -22.62 -9.78 -7.20
N MET A 433 -22.99 -11.05 -6.99
CA MET A 433 -22.64 -11.78 -5.77
C MET A 433 -21.13 -12.06 -5.67
N GLN A 434 -20.46 -12.38 -6.78
CA GLN A 434 -19.01 -12.56 -6.81
C GLN A 434 -18.26 -11.25 -6.49
N MET A 435 -18.65 -10.14 -7.11
CA MET A 435 -18.07 -8.82 -6.80
C MET A 435 -18.30 -8.41 -5.34
N ARG A 436 -19.49 -8.69 -4.78
CA ARG A 436 -19.76 -8.46 -3.35
C ARG A 436 -18.86 -9.33 -2.48
N GLY A 437 -18.61 -10.58 -2.85
CA GLY A 437 -17.68 -11.47 -2.16
C GLY A 437 -16.24 -10.95 -2.17
N GLU A 438 -15.72 -10.58 -3.34
CA GLU A 438 -14.37 -10.00 -3.48
C GLU A 438 -14.23 -8.66 -2.74
N LEU A 439 -15.26 -7.81 -2.78
CA LEU A 439 -15.29 -6.57 -2.00
C LEU A 439 -15.25 -6.83 -0.49
N VAL A 440 -15.93 -7.87 -0.01
CA VAL A 440 -15.88 -8.26 1.41
C VAL A 440 -14.49 -8.78 1.78
N ILE A 441 -13.84 -9.56 0.91
CA ILE A 441 -12.48 -10.07 1.13
C ILE A 441 -11.47 -8.91 1.13
N SER A 442 -11.50 -8.05 0.13
CA SER A 442 -10.61 -6.88 0.04
C SER A 442 -10.82 -5.92 1.21
N ARG A 443 -12.06 -5.70 1.66
CA ARG A 443 -12.31 -4.94 2.89
C ARG A 443 -11.73 -5.60 4.13
N ARG A 444 -11.77 -6.93 4.24
CA ARG A 444 -11.14 -7.67 5.35
C ARG A 444 -9.63 -7.53 5.32
N GLU A 445 -8.99 -7.67 4.16
CA GLU A 445 -7.55 -7.45 4.00
C GLU A 445 -7.15 -6.02 4.37
N LEU A 446 -7.93 -5.03 3.96
CA LEU A 446 -7.68 -3.63 4.29
C LEU A 446 -7.91 -3.33 5.78
N GLN A 447 -8.84 -4.04 6.43
CA GLN A 447 -9.04 -3.96 7.88
C GLN A 447 -7.90 -4.64 8.66
N VAL A 448 -7.38 -5.77 8.19
CA VAL A 448 -6.25 -6.46 8.83
C VAL A 448 -4.98 -5.62 8.73
N THR A 449 -4.65 -5.10 7.55
CA THR A 449 -3.48 -4.23 7.35
C THR A 449 -3.58 -2.93 8.18
N LYS A 450 -4.78 -2.36 8.31
CA LYS A 450 -4.98 -1.21 9.21
C LYS A 450 -4.75 -1.57 10.68
N ARG A 451 -5.22 -2.74 11.14
CA ARG A 451 -4.97 -3.22 12.51
C ARG A 451 -3.48 -3.46 12.77
N GLU A 452 -2.77 -4.06 11.84
CA GLU A 452 -1.32 -4.28 11.94
C GLU A 452 -0.55 -2.96 12.02
N ALA A 453 -0.96 -1.94 11.23
CA ALA A 453 -0.39 -0.60 11.31
C ALA A 453 -0.70 0.10 12.65
N ASP A 454 -1.92 -0.04 13.17
CA ASP A 454 -2.33 0.52 14.46
C ASP A 454 -1.59 -0.16 15.63
N GLU A 455 -1.32 -1.47 15.55
CA GLU A 455 -0.53 -2.20 16.54
C GLU A 455 0.95 -1.82 16.50
N ALA A 456 1.53 -1.67 15.31
CA ALA A 456 2.92 -1.23 15.14
C ALA A 456 3.14 0.20 15.68
N THR A 457 2.17 1.11 15.46
CA THR A 457 2.26 2.48 15.99
C THR A 457 2.14 2.53 17.51
N ARG A 458 1.28 1.71 18.13
CA ARG A 458 1.20 1.59 19.60
C ARG A 458 2.49 1.05 20.20
N SER A 459 3.05 -0.02 19.64
CA SER A 459 4.32 -0.60 20.13
C SER A 459 5.48 0.40 20.00
N ALA A 460 5.53 1.15 18.90
CA ALA A 460 6.54 2.19 18.73
C ALA A 460 6.40 3.33 19.76
N GLN A 461 5.16 3.72 20.08
CA GLN A 461 4.90 4.77 21.08
C GLN A 461 5.27 4.30 22.50
N GLU A 462 4.92 3.08 22.88
CA GLU A 462 5.29 2.50 24.18
C GLU A 462 6.81 2.41 24.36
N LYS A 463 7.53 2.00 23.31
CA LYS A 463 9.01 1.96 23.33
C LYS A 463 9.61 3.36 23.51
N ARG A 464 9.10 4.38 22.82
CA ARG A 464 9.59 5.76 22.97
C ARG A 464 9.39 6.29 24.39
N VAL A 465 8.21 6.07 24.98
CA VAL A 465 7.92 6.48 26.36
C VAL A 465 8.84 5.75 27.35
N LEU A 466 9.14 4.47 27.10
CA LEU A 466 10.07 3.69 27.92
C LEU A 466 11.51 4.21 27.80
N GLU A 467 11.99 4.48 26.57
CA GLU A 467 13.33 5.01 26.31
C GLU A 467 13.54 6.38 26.95
N GLU A 468 12.56 7.28 26.84
CA GLU A 468 12.59 8.61 27.46
C GLU A 468 12.60 8.51 29.00
N GLY A 469 11.78 7.62 29.58
CA GLY A 469 11.78 7.37 31.02
C GLY A 469 13.10 6.77 31.54
N ILE A 470 13.74 5.87 30.77
CA ILE A 470 15.07 5.30 31.12
C ILE A 470 16.14 6.40 31.07
N ALA A 471 16.11 7.29 30.08
CA ALA A 471 17.07 8.40 29.97
C ALA A 471 16.99 9.33 31.19
N LEU A 472 15.76 9.70 31.62
CA LEU A 472 15.53 10.51 32.81
C LEU A 472 16.03 9.83 34.10
N LEU A 473 15.75 8.53 34.26
CA LEU A 473 16.25 7.74 35.40
C LEU A 473 17.78 7.68 35.43
N ARG A 474 18.43 7.48 34.27
CA ARG A 474 19.89 7.46 34.14
C ARG A 474 20.50 8.80 34.51
N GLU A 475 19.87 9.91 34.14
CA GLU A 475 20.31 11.25 34.50
C GLU A 475 20.25 11.48 36.02
N VAL A 476 19.13 11.11 36.65
CA VAL A 476 18.99 11.21 38.11
C VAL A 476 20.02 10.35 38.82
N HIS A 477 20.23 9.11 38.37
CA HIS A 477 21.26 8.23 38.93
C HIS A 477 22.66 8.84 38.79
N ALA A 478 22.97 9.47 37.65
CA ALA A 478 24.24 10.14 37.43
C ALA A 478 24.42 11.38 38.34
N ARG A 479 23.35 12.12 38.65
CA ARG A 479 23.37 13.24 39.62
C ARG A 479 23.62 12.74 41.04
N VAL A 480 22.93 11.67 41.45
CA VAL A 480 23.14 11.02 42.75
C VAL A 480 24.56 10.50 42.91
N ALA A 481 25.12 9.88 41.87
CA ALA A 481 26.51 9.41 41.87
C ALA A 481 27.53 10.56 42.00
N ARG A 482 27.16 11.79 41.63
CA ARG A 482 27.96 13.01 41.83
C ARG A 482 27.78 13.64 43.23
N GLY A 483 27.01 13.02 44.13
CA GLY A 483 26.79 13.49 45.49
C GLY A 483 25.56 14.39 45.66
N ASP A 484 24.74 14.59 44.63
CA ASP A 484 23.49 15.34 44.72
C ASP A 484 22.35 14.42 45.21
N ILE A 485 22.23 14.29 46.54
CA ILE A 485 21.22 13.46 47.20
C ILE A 485 19.82 14.12 47.14
N ALA A 486 19.71 15.36 46.65
CA ALA A 486 18.44 16.07 46.46
C ALA A 486 17.79 15.78 45.10
N ALA A 487 18.49 15.14 44.16
CA ALA A 487 17.92 14.73 42.88
C ALA A 487 16.71 13.79 43.08
N ARG A 488 15.66 13.92 42.26
CA ARG A 488 14.45 13.08 42.32
C ARG A 488 14.07 12.62 40.93
N ALA A 489 13.64 11.36 40.83
CA ALA A 489 13.11 10.78 39.60
C ALA A 489 11.64 11.19 39.38
N PRO A 490 11.24 11.57 38.16
CA PRO A 490 9.87 11.98 37.86
C PRO A 490 8.89 10.79 37.93
N THR A 491 7.75 10.99 38.59
CA THR A 491 6.71 9.98 38.83
C THR A 491 5.59 10.04 37.79
N VAL A 492 5.96 9.93 36.51
CA VAL A 492 4.99 9.86 35.40
C VAL A 492 4.29 8.50 35.41
N PRO A 493 2.96 8.41 35.20
CA PRO A 493 2.26 7.14 35.08
C PRO A 493 2.82 6.31 33.93
N GLY A 494 3.36 5.12 34.23
CA GLY A 494 3.99 4.27 33.22
C GLY A 494 4.71 3.05 33.82
N PRO A 495 5.30 2.19 32.99
CA PRO A 495 5.94 0.95 33.44
C PRO A 495 7.14 1.17 34.37
N LEU A 496 7.74 2.37 34.35
CA LEU A 496 8.91 2.73 35.16
C LEU A 496 8.55 3.38 36.50
N LEU A 497 7.26 3.60 36.77
CA LEU A 497 6.79 4.22 38.00
C LEU A 497 7.25 3.49 39.28
N PRO A 498 7.20 2.15 39.39
CA PRO A 498 7.66 1.45 40.58
C PRO A 498 9.15 1.67 40.85
N ILE A 499 9.96 1.75 39.78
CA ILE A 499 11.41 1.95 39.87
C ILE A 499 11.71 3.39 40.33
N ALA A 500 11.06 4.40 39.74
CA ALA A 500 11.21 5.79 40.13
C ALA A 500 10.82 6.04 41.60
N ILE A 501 9.73 5.41 42.07
CA ILE A 501 9.30 5.46 43.46
C ILE A 501 10.35 4.82 44.38
N SER A 502 10.83 3.62 44.04
CA SER A 502 11.83 2.92 44.86
C SER A 502 13.15 3.69 44.97
N LEU A 503 13.59 4.36 43.90
CA LEU A 503 14.79 5.20 43.88
C LEU A 503 14.61 6.43 44.78
N ASN A 504 13.47 7.13 44.68
CA ASN A 504 13.20 8.28 45.53
C ASN A 504 13.15 7.91 47.02
N LEU A 505 12.55 6.76 47.37
CA LEU A 505 12.53 6.25 48.74
C LEU A 505 13.93 5.91 49.28
N MET A 506 14.81 5.36 48.43
CA MET A 506 16.20 5.13 48.79
C MET A 506 16.93 6.46 49.06
N LEU A 507 16.72 7.47 48.21
CA LEU A 507 17.34 8.79 48.35
C LEU A 507 16.85 9.52 49.60
N ASP A 508 15.58 9.41 49.97
CA ASP A 508 15.06 9.93 51.23
C ASP A 508 15.71 9.25 52.44
N ARG A 509 15.91 7.92 52.39
CA ARG A 509 16.63 7.20 53.45
C ARG A 509 18.08 7.67 53.56
N LEU A 510 18.79 7.81 52.45
CA LEU A 510 20.19 8.28 52.42
C LEU A 510 20.32 9.70 52.97
N SER A 511 19.41 10.60 52.59
CA SER A 511 19.34 11.96 53.15
C SER A 511 19.14 11.92 54.67
N SER A 512 18.21 11.09 55.16
CA SER A 512 17.96 10.95 56.60
C SER A 512 19.15 10.34 57.38
N LEU A 513 19.94 9.48 56.75
CA LEU A 513 21.13 8.87 57.35
C LEU A 513 22.29 9.87 57.38
N SER A 514 22.48 10.64 56.31
CA SER A 514 23.46 11.72 56.26
C SER A 514 23.16 12.79 57.33
N GLU A 515 21.90 13.16 57.50
CA GLU A 515 21.49 14.11 58.54
C GLU A 515 21.78 13.57 59.95
N ARG A 516 21.45 12.28 60.20
CA ARG A 516 21.79 11.59 61.45
C ARG A 516 23.29 11.55 61.72
N GLY A 517 24.11 11.24 60.71
CA GLY A 517 25.57 11.28 60.82
C GLY A 517 26.07 12.65 61.28
N SER A 518 25.56 13.72 60.66
CA SER A 518 25.93 15.09 61.04
C SER A 518 25.54 15.45 62.48
N ARG A 519 24.45 14.88 63.02
CA ARG A 519 24.02 15.08 64.41
C ARG A 519 24.96 14.38 65.40
N TYR A 520 25.42 13.18 65.08
CA TYR A 520 26.42 12.47 65.91
C TYR A 520 27.75 13.24 65.96
N ASP A 521 28.23 13.76 64.83
CA ASP A 521 29.47 14.54 64.79
C ASP A 521 29.40 15.79 65.68
N ARG A 522 28.24 16.47 65.69
CA ARG A 522 28.01 17.62 66.59
C ARG A 522 27.98 17.23 68.07
N LEU A 523 27.34 16.12 68.42
CA LEU A 523 27.28 15.62 69.80
C LEU A 523 28.69 15.26 70.32
N VAL A 524 29.53 14.65 69.49
CA VAL A 524 30.93 14.33 69.84
C VAL A 524 31.74 15.60 70.12
N GLN A 525 31.53 16.67 69.34
CA GLN A 525 32.17 17.97 69.59
C GLN A 525 31.73 18.59 70.92
N ASP A 526 30.43 18.55 71.24
CA ASP A 526 29.90 19.10 72.49
C ASP A 526 30.40 18.32 73.73
N CYS A 527 30.50 16.99 73.64
CA CYS A 527 31.07 16.16 74.72
C CYS A 527 32.54 16.47 74.98
N ARG A 528 33.35 16.71 73.93
CA ARG A 528 34.75 17.14 74.11
C ARG A 528 34.86 18.49 74.82
N ALA A 529 33.95 19.42 74.54
CA ALA A 529 33.91 20.70 75.24
C ALA A 529 33.60 20.53 76.74
N LEU A 530 32.71 19.60 77.11
CA LEU A 530 32.37 19.31 78.51
C LEU A 530 33.53 18.66 79.27
N GLN A 531 34.28 17.76 78.63
CA GLN A 531 35.49 17.17 79.23
C GLN A 531 36.52 18.24 79.59
N LEU A 532 36.79 19.18 78.67
CA LEU A 532 37.68 20.32 78.90
C LEU A 532 37.21 21.24 80.03
N ALA A 533 35.90 21.37 80.24
CA ALA A 533 35.33 22.20 81.30
C ALA A 533 35.51 21.57 82.69
N ILE A 534 35.39 20.25 82.80
CA ILE A 534 35.63 19.50 84.04
C ILE A 534 37.12 19.56 84.40
N GLU A 535 38.02 19.39 83.43
CA GLU A 535 39.47 19.51 83.67
C GLU A 535 39.87 20.90 84.20
N ARG A 536 39.27 21.97 83.66
CA ARG A 536 39.51 23.34 84.15
C ARG A 536 39.01 23.57 85.58
N LEU A 537 37.87 22.99 85.95
CA LEU A 537 37.35 23.06 87.32
C LEU A 537 38.31 22.41 88.32
N GLY A 538 38.87 21.25 87.96
CA GLY A 538 39.86 20.55 88.78
C GLY A 538 41.16 21.32 88.99
N GLN A 539 41.49 22.25 88.08
CA GLN A 539 42.68 23.11 88.15
C GLN A 539 42.42 24.47 88.81
N GLY A 540 41.21 24.71 89.36
CA GLY A 540 40.84 25.98 89.97
C GLY A 540 40.66 27.13 88.97
N GLN A 541 40.58 26.84 87.67
CA GLN A 541 40.33 27.82 86.62
C GLN A 541 38.83 27.99 86.34
N PRO A 542 38.40 29.12 85.74
CA PRO A 542 37.00 29.30 85.35
C PRO A 542 36.57 28.20 84.36
N VAL A 543 35.41 27.60 84.63
CA VAL A 543 34.79 26.53 83.82
C VAL A 543 34.58 26.92 82.36
N LEU A 544 34.46 28.23 82.06
CA LEU A 544 34.36 28.77 80.70
C LEU A 544 35.55 29.67 80.36
N ALA A 545 36.19 29.46 79.22
CA ALA A 545 37.28 30.32 78.74
C ALA A 545 36.82 31.67 78.18
N ASN A 546 35.59 31.77 77.64
CA ASN A 546 35.14 32.93 76.87
C ASN A 546 33.73 33.44 77.25
N ASN A 547 33.20 33.07 78.42
CA ASN A 547 31.84 33.43 78.88
C ASN A 547 30.66 33.06 77.92
N GLN A 548 30.90 32.28 76.87
CA GLN A 548 29.86 31.77 75.98
C GLN A 548 29.63 30.28 76.22
N PRO A 549 28.41 29.83 76.56
CA PRO A 549 28.11 28.40 76.66
C PRO A 549 28.21 27.75 75.28
N PRO A 550 28.69 26.49 75.16
CA PRO A 550 28.53 25.73 73.92
C PRO A 550 27.02 25.54 73.68
N VAL A 551 26.51 26.23 72.67
CA VAL A 551 25.10 26.15 72.25
C VAL A 551 25.02 25.05 71.22
N ASN A 552 24.31 23.95 71.52
CA ASN A 552 23.56 23.12 70.57
C ASN A 552 22.68 22.04 71.24
N HIS A 553 23.03 21.54 72.43
CA HIS A 553 22.19 20.59 73.19
C HIS A 553 21.69 21.16 74.55
N PRO A 554 20.38 21.15 74.83
CA PRO A 554 19.81 21.73 76.06
C PRO A 554 20.23 20.97 77.32
N GLU A 555 20.47 19.67 77.23
CA GLU A 555 20.87 18.81 78.36
C GLU A 555 22.31 19.09 78.81
N LEU A 556 23.24 19.23 77.86
CA LEU A 556 24.64 19.56 78.17
C LEU A 556 24.76 20.98 78.74
N ARG A 557 23.90 21.91 78.32
CA ARG A 557 23.82 23.27 78.89
C ARG A 557 23.50 23.26 80.39
N ALA A 558 22.61 22.39 80.84
CA ALA A 558 22.27 22.26 82.27
C ALA A 558 23.48 21.80 83.09
N LEU A 559 24.29 20.87 82.56
CA LEU A 559 25.50 20.38 83.20
C LEU A 559 26.58 21.47 83.33
N PHE A 560 26.80 22.26 82.26
CA PHE A 560 27.71 23.40 82.31
C PHE A 560 27.30 24.45 83.35
N LEU A 561 26.01 24.75 83.46
CA LEU A 561 25.49 25.67 84.48
C LEU A 561 25.65 25.10 85.89
N GLY A 562 25.40 23.80 86.09
CA GLY A 562 25.63 23.13 87.38
C GLY A 562 27.08 23.21 87.86
N LEU A 563 28.05 22.97 86.97
CA LEU A 563 29.48 23.09 87.29
C LEU A 563 29.87 24.51 87.72
N SER A 564 29.28 25.54 87.09
CA SER A 564 29.53 26.94 87.46
C SER A 564 28.99 27.31 88.85
N HIS A 565 27.89 26.70 89.29
CA HIS A 565 27.32 26.91 90.62
C HIS A 565 28.18 26.26 91.72
N LEU A 566 28.72 25.07 91.47
CA LEU A 566 29.59 24.37 92.41
C LEU A 566 30.87 25.18 92.72
N GLN A 567 31.49 25.76 91.68
CA GLN A 567 32.66 26.62 91.84
C GLN A 567 32.41 27.79 92.79
N ARG A 568 31.29 28.51 92.61
CA ARG A 568 30.95 29.66 93.47
C ARG A 568 30.66 29.26 94.91
N ALA A 569 30.08 28.09 95.14
CA ALA A 569 29.80 27.60 96.49
C ALA A 569 31.08 27.28 97.26
N GLN A 570 32.05 26.61 96.62
CA GLN A 570 33.34 26.29 97.23
C GLN A 570 34.13 27.55 97.62
N ASP A 571 34.22 28.54 96.73
CA ASP A 571 34.89 29.82 97.01
C ASP A 571 34.30 30.53 98.24
N SER A 572 32.98 30.47 98.40
CA SER A 572 32.28 31.11 99.52
C SER A 572 32.54 30.43 100.86
N GLN A 573 32.62 29.10 100.89
CA GLN A 573 32.88 28.32 102.10
C GLN A 573 34.32 28.54 102.58
N GLN A 574 35.29 28.57 101.67
CA GLN A 574 36.70 28.75 101.99
C GLN A 574 36.97 30.11 102.64
N ARG A 575 36.31 31.17 102.16
CA ARG A 575 36.42 32.51 102.77
C ARG A 575 35.90 32.54 104.21
N ARG A 576 34.75 31.90 104.48
CA ARG A 576 34.14 31.88 105.83
C ARG A 576 35.02 31.15 106.86
N GLN A 577 35.64 30.04 106.46
CA GLN A 577 36.54 29.29 107.34
C GLN A 577 37.80 30.10 107.67
N GLY A 578 38.37 30.81 106.70
CA GLY A 578 39.54 31.68 106.93
C GLY A 578 39.27 32.79 107.95
N THR A 579 38.09 33.41 107.93
CA THR A 579 37.74 34.49 108.87
C THR A 579 37.55 34.00 110.30
N SER A 580 37.04 32.78 110.51
CA SER A 580 36.77 32.24 111.85
C SER A 580 38.07 31.86 112.59
N ILE A 581 39.06 31.34 111.85
CA ILE A 581 40.33 30.87 112.42
C ILE A 581 41.19 32.06 112.89
N THR A 582 41.16 33.19 112.18
CA THR A 582 41.92 34.40 112.58
C THR A 582 41.37 35.02 113.85
N THR A 583 40.05 35.04 114.06
CA THR A 583 39.43 35.50 115.30
C THR A 583 39.82 34.65 116.52
N LEU A 584 39.89 33.32 116.36
CA LEU A 584 40.25 32.40 117.45
C LEU A 584 41.71 32.62 117.91
N ASN A 585 42.61 32.93 116.99
CA ASN A 585 44.03 33.21 117.26
C ASN A 585 44.25 34.45 118.13
N ASN A 586 43.51 35.52 117.86
CA ASN A 586 43.64 36.74 118.64
C ASN A 586 43.16 36.59 120.09
N LEU A 587 42.17 35.72 120.34
CA LEU A 587 41.61 35.47 121.67
C LEU A 587 42.59 34.70 122.56
N ILE A 588 43.21 33.66 122.03
CA ILE A 588 44.22 32.84 122.73
C ILE A 588 45.43 33.69 123.12
N ARG A 589 45.89 34.57 122.23
CA ARG A 589 47.03 35.45 122.51
C ARG A 589 46.78 36.38 123.70
N ARG A 590 45.57 36.98 123.79
CA ARG A 590 45.19 37.83 124.93
C ARG A 590 45.09 37.07 126.25
N PHE A 591 44.63 35.82 126.21
CA PHE A 591 44.53 34.97 127.40
C PHE A 591 45.90 34.60 127.96
N ARG A 592 46.90 34.42 127.09
CA ARG A 592 48.29 34.19 127.50
C ARG A 592 48.92 35.37 128.23
N GLU A 593 48.72 36.59 127.72
CA GLU A 593 49.31 37.81 128.29
C GLU A 593 48.81 38.08 129.73
N SER A 594 47.51 37.89 129.97
CA SER A 594 46.90 38.07 131.30
C SER A 594 47.44 37.07 132.34
N ILE A 595 47.68 35.81 131.96
CA ILE A 595 48.26 34.81 132.87
C ILE A 595 49.73 35.12 133.21
N TYR A 596 50.49 35.70 132.28
CA TYR A 596 51.86 36.12 132.53
C TYR A 596 51.95 37.29 133.53
N GLU A 597 50.98 38.21 133.54
CA GLU A 597 50.92 39.30 134.52
C GLU A 597 50.66 38.79 135.93
N VAL A 598 49.75 37.81 136.11
CA VAL A 598 49.48 37.20 137.43
C VAL A 598 50.74 36.54 138.00
N ARG A 599 51.54 35.89 137.15
CA ARG A 599 52.81 35.26 137.56
C ARG A 599 53.82 36.24 138.17
N ARG A 600 53.85 37.52 137.75
CA ARG A 600 54.84 38.51 138.21
C ARG A 600 54.45 39.26 139.48
N SER A 601 53.27 39.01 140.04
CA SER A 601 52.79 39.65 141.28
C SER A 601 53.67 39.29 142.49
N PRO A 602 54.01 40.26 143.36
CA PRO A 602 54.89 40.04 144.52
C PRO A 602 54.30 39.09 145.58
N LEU A 603 53.00 38.78 145.50
CA LEU A 603 52.32 37.78 146.34
C LEU A 603 52.95 36.39 146.28
N PHE A 604 53.70 36.07 145.22
CA PHE A 604 54.34 34.76 145.08
C PHE A 604 55.79 34.71 145.57
N LYS A 605 56.38 35.75 146.19
CA LYS A 605 57.85 35.82 146.34
C LYS A 605 58.47 35.24 147.63
N ASP A 606 57.73 34.99 148.71
CA ASP A 606 58.29 34.38 149.92
C ASP A 606 57.28 33.48 150.66
N THR A 607 57.78 32.45 151.32
CA THR A 607 57.11 31.40 152.14
C THR A 607 56.86 30.06 151.43
N SER A 608 57.33 28.99 152.08
CA SER A 608 57.57 27.61 151.61
C SER A 608 56.32 26.75 151.31
N GLN A 609 55.13 27.34 151.14
CA GLN A 609 53.89 26.61 150.86
C GLN A 609 53.32 26.78 149.42
N VAL A 610 54.00 27.50 148.51
CA VAL A 610 53.43 27.88 147.18
C VAL A 610 54.07 27.15 145.98
N ASN A 611 54.65 25.96 146.15
CA ASN A 611 55.27 25.24 145.03
C ASN A 611 54.24 24.62 144.04
N PHE A 612 53.07 24.19 144.52
CA PHE A 612 52.07 23.52 143.68
C PHE A 612 51.38 24.49 142.71
N GLU A 613 50.99 25.68 143.19
CA GLU A 613 50.31 26.69 142.36
C GLU A 613 51.21 27.23 141.25
N ARG A 614 52.51 27.42 141.52
CA ARG A 614 53.50 27.80 140.49
C ARG A 614 53.65 26.72 139.41
N MET A 615 53.69 25.45 139.81
CA MET A 615 53.79 24.33 138.86
C MET A 615 52.56 24.21 137.97
N LEU A 616 51.35 24.46 138.51
CA LEU A 616 50.12 24.50 137.73
C LEU A 616 50.09 25.66 136.73
N LEU A 617 50.50 26.87 137.15
CA LEU A 617 50.57 28.04 136.26
C LEU A 617 51.55 27.82 135.10
N ASP A 618 52.73 27.24 135.37
CA ASP A 618 53.70 26.89 134.32
C ASP A 618 53.18 25.82 133.37
N ARG A 619 52.32 24.92 133.84
CA ARG A 619 51.67 23.93 132.95
C ARG A 619 50.63 24.57 132.05
N VAL A 620 49.80 25.47 132.56
CA VAL A 620 48.77 26.18 131.77
C VAL A 620 49.41 27.06 130.69
N ILE A 621 50.50 27.77 131.00
CA ILE A 621 51.21 28.60 130.01
C ILE A 621 51.76 27.72 128.87
N ARG A 622 52.36 26.57 129.18
CA ARG A 622 52.88 25.64 128.16
C ARG A 622 51.78 25.05 127.27
N GLU A 623 50.63 24.69 127.83
CA GLU A 623 49.51 24.19 127.03
C GLU A 623 48.93 25.27 126.10
N LEU A 624 48.89 26.53 126.55
CA LEU A 624 48.49 27.66 125.69
C LEU A 624 49.49 27.91 124.55
N GLU A 625 50.79 27.80 124.78
CA GLU A 625 51.81 27.91 123.72
C GLU A 625 51.69 26.80 122.68
N LEU A 626 51.45 25.56 123.10
CA LEU A 626 51.20 24.44 122.19
C LEU A 626 49.94 24.65 121.32
N MET A 627 48.87 25.20 121.90
CA MET A 627 47.63 25.51 121.17
C MET A 627 47.83 26.58 120.10
N GLU A 628 48.56 27.65 120.42
CA GLU A 628 48.88 28.72 119.45
C GLU A 628 49.71 28.17 118.27
N GLN A 629 50.68 27.30 118.55
CA GLN A 629 51.55 26.70 117.54
C GLN A 629 50.77 25.74 116.60
N GLN A 630 49.84 24.93 117.15
CA GLN A 630 48.97 24.09 116.33
C GLN A 630 48.09 24.91 115.39
N MET A 631 47.55 26.04 115.85
CA MET A 631 46.65 26.84 115.03
C MET A 631 47.37 27.60 113.92
N GLN A 632 48.60 28.07 114.15
CA GLN A 632 49.42 28.64 113.09
C GLN A 632 49.77 27.60 112.01
N ASN A 633 50.01 26.34 112.40
CA ASN A 633 50.22 25.25 111.46
C ASN A 633 48.97 24.95 110.60
N LEU A 634 47.76 25.08 111.17
CA LEU A 634 46.50 24.90 110.43
C LEU A 634 46.26 26.04 109.43
N LEU A 635 46.58 27.29 109.80
CA LEU A 635 46.53 28.43 108.86
C LEU A 635 47.55 28.29 107.73
N GLY A 636 48.78 27.84 108.04
CA GLY A 636 49.82 27.59 107.05
C GLY A 636 49.49 26.46 106.07
N LYS A 637 48.83 25.38 106.52
CA LYS A 637 48.40 24.27 105.67
C LYS A 637 47.20 24.57 104.79
N GLY A 638 46.32 25.50 105.20
CA GLY A 638 45.18 25.95 104.38
C GLY A 638 45.58 26.64 103.06
N ALA A 639 46.79 27.20 102.98
CA ALA A 639 47.33 27.79 101.75
C ALA A 639 48.06 26.78 100.85
N ALA A 640 48.49 25.63 101.38
CA ALA A 640 49.31 24.63 100.65
C ALA A 640 48.54 23.39 100.19
N ASN A 641 47.30 23.16 100.64
CA ASN A 641 46.46 22.02 100.26
C ASN A 641 45.69 22.20 98.93
N HIS A 642 46.29 22.88 97.95
CA HIS A 642 45.77 23.00 96.59
C HIS A 642 46.72 22.40 95.54
N ILE A 643 47.25 21.21 95.84
CA ILE A 643 47.82 20.32 94.83
C ILE A 643 47.25 18.93 95.10
N LEU A 644 46.01 18.70 94.64
CA LEU A 644 45.54 17.34 94.38
C LEU A 644 46.06 16.94 93.01
N THR A 645 46.80 15.82 93.01
CA THR A 645 47.37 15.11 91.88
C THR A 645 46.33 14.80 90.79
N PRO A 646 46.71 14.79 89.50
CA PRO A 646 45.78 14.57 88.40
C PRO A 646 45.26 13.13 88.41
N VAL A 647 43.93 12.96 88.34
CA VAL A 647 43.32 11.66 88.07
C VAL A 647 43.53 11.34 86.59
N GLN A 648 44.45 10.41 86.34
CA GLN A 648 44.75 9.84 85.04
C GLN A 648 43.64 8.82 84.71
N ILE A 649 42.71 9.19 83.83
CA ILE A 649 41.74 8.25 83.27
C ILE A 649 42.31 7.72 81.96
N THR A 650 42.87 6.52 82.01
CA THR A 650 43.29 5.71 80.86
C THR A 650 42.07 5.06 80.22
N LEU A 651 41.90 5.18 78.88
CA LEU A 651 41.26 4.21 77.98
C LEU A 651 41.29 4.71 76.50
N PRO A 652 41.22 3.82 75.50
CA PRO A 652 42.34 3.19 74.79
C PRO A 652 42.64 3.81 73.41
N GLN A 653 43.82 3.46 72.86
CA GLN A 653 44.28 3.85 71.52
C GLN A 653 43.38 3.30 70.39
N SER A 654 42.95 4.23 69.53
CA SER A 654 42.68 4.16 68.08
C SER A 654 42.38 2.81 67.40
N HIS A 655 41.27 2.77 66.66
CA HIS A 655 41.26 2.19 65.31
C HIS A 655 41.19 3.29 64.26
N GLN A 656 42.22 3.30 63.41
CA GLN A 656 42.35 4.09 62.18
C GLN A 656 41.24 3.71 61.19
N ILE A 657 40.53 4.69 60.67
CA ILE A 657 39.88 4.60 59.36
C ILE A 657 40.52 5.69 58.50
N ALA A 658 41.09 5.25 57.38
CA ALA A 658 41.91 6.03 56.48
C ALA A 658 41.12 7.20 55.85
N SER A 659 41.67 8.40 55.98
CA SER A 659 41.30 9.57 55.19
C SER A 659 42.01 9.52 53.83
N PRO A 660 41.32 9.70 52.69
CA PRO A 660 41.98 10.11 51.46
C PRO A 660 42.17 11.62 51.46
N VAL A 661 43.42 12.00 51.21
CA VAL A 661 43.92 13.36 51.00
C VAL A 661 43.27 14.00 49.77
N PRO A 662 42.79 15.25 49.82
CA PRO A 662 42.52 16.03 48.62
C PRO A 662 43.80 16.72 48.16
N GLN A 663 44.35 16.29 47.02
CA GLN A 663 45.34 17.07 46.28
C GLN A 663 44.65 18.25 45.60
N ASN A 664 44.84 19.43 46.17
CA ASN A 664 44.49 20.70 45.58
C ASN A 664 45.67 21.16 44.70
N LYS A 665 45.52 21.11 43.37
CA LYS A 665 46.30 21.94 42.45
C LYS A 665 45.34 22.95 41.87
N GLY A 666 45.54 24.21 42.23
CA GLY A 666 44.83 25.34 41.67
C GLY A 666 45.37 25.70 40.29
N GLU A 667 44.46 26.13 39.42
CA GLU A 667 44.70 27.14 38.41
C GLU A 667 43.37 27.91 38.20
N GLN A 668 43.42 29.21 38.47
CA GLN A 668 42.41 30.23 38.14
C GLN A 668 42.62 30.70 36.66
N PRO A 669 41.81 31.62 36.10
CA PRO A 669 40.48 31.41 35.52
C PRO A 669 40.48 31.79 34.03
N ASN A 670 39.42 31.49 33.28
CA ASN A 670 39.04 32.34 32.14
C ASN A 670 37.53 32.33 31.90
N ASN A 671 36.96 33.53 31.99
CA ASN A 671 35.66 33.93 31.48
C ASN A 671 35.49 33.50 30.02
N VAL A 672 34.29 33.06 29.63
CA VAL A 672 33.47 33.71 28.58
C VAL A 672 32.04 33.17 28.64
N SER A 673 31.11 34.12 28.74
CA SER A 673 29.65 34.06 28.62
C SER A 673 29.11 33.22 27.45
N GLN A 674 28.13 32.34 27.71
CA GLN A 674 27.17 31.91 26.68
C GLN A 674 25.73 31.78 27.23
N ARG A 675 24.96 32.82 26.89
CA ARG A 675 23.52 32.93 26.60
C ARG A 675 22.56 31.82 27.08
N LEU A 676 21.62 32.26 27.93
CA LEU A 676 20.28 31.67 28.05
C LEU A 676 19.56 31.61 26.69
N HIS A 677 19.01 30.44 26.36
CA HIS A 677 17.90 30.34 25.43
C HIS A 677 16.86 29.36 25.99
N ASN A 678 15.66 29.89 26.20
CA ASN A 678 14.49 29.27 26.81
C ASN A 678 13.49 28.90 25.69
N PRO A 679 13.22 27.62 25.39
CA PRO A 679 12.26 27.24 24.37
C PRO A 679 10.96 26.72 25.00
N TYR A 680 10.13 27.61 25.53
CA TYR A 680 8.72 27.34 25.83
C TYR A 680 7.85 28.54 25.46
N GLN A 681 7.66 28.82 24.18
CA GLN A 681 6.53 29.63 23.67
C GLN A 681 6.22 29.28 22.21
N ARG A 682 5.21 28.41 22.02
CA ARG A 682 4.30 28.26 20.85
C ARG A 682 3.56 26.94 21.09
N ILE A 683 2.25 26.90 21.30
CA ILE A 683 1.20 27.16 20.30
C ILE A 683 -0.12 27.44 21.06
N ARG A 684 -0.78 28.56 20.76
CA ARG A 684 -2.24 28.61 20.68
C ARG A 684 -2.66 29.82 19.84
N ASN A 685 -3.68 29.59 19.02
CA ASN A 685 -4.46 30.54 18.22
C ASN A 685 -4.02 30.70 16.76
N THR A 686 -4.67 29.92 15.89
CA THR A 686 -5.19 30.40 14.62
C THR A 686 -6.50 29.67 14.33
N GLN A 687 -7.60 30.25 14.78
CA GLN A 687 -8.87 30.20 14.08
C GLN A 687 -9.05 31.57 13.41
N GLU A 688 -9.61 31.51 12.19
CA GLU A 688 -10.29 32.58 11.44
C GLU A 688 -9.47 33.49 10.50
N GLU A 689 -9.94 33.43 9.24
CA GLU A 689 -9.97 34.44 8.18
C GLU A 689 -8.70 34.71 7.34
N HIS A 690 -8.58 33.99 6.21
CA HIS A 690 -8.82 34.55 4.86
C HIS A 690 -8.79 33.48 3.75
#